data_AF-A0A3M1UG12-F1
#
_entry.id   AF-A0A3M1UG12-F1
#
_cell.length_a   1.000
_cell.length_b   1.000
_cell.length_c   1.000
_cell.angle_alpha   90.00
_cell.angle_beta   90.00
_cell.angle_gamma   90.00
#
_symmetry.space_group_name_H-M   'P 1'
#
loop_
_entity.id
_entity.type
_entity.pdbx_description
1 polymer ?
#
loop_
_entity_poly.entity_id
_entity_poly.type
_entity_poly.pdbx_seq_one_letter_code
_entity_poly.pdbx_strand_id
1 'polypeptide(L)'
;MIKTIIHLKSFSVQIINAHAKTLKKILHSLENYLIYYHFYPFPTPQSKTLMKYLDNFRFLLLGALFSLMIPFLHAQVYTVSGTAYLDYANDGNLDAKDLRHPALTVQVYSDANGNGLIDAGEPMIGSAVSGLNGTFSISIDHSGGLPLDDYLIKIDDNDLAPGSTNSVIQVPAGNASVDVPYLGQPVICYSVADAAFDQLMYMNRISGTNSAAGSPLGVTEVETAAFEPGGKRFFAINANELGTINLVTGAFVPKNSKLGIVNGAGGAVTITDADGLSFDPFTGKAFAAVRISGGPDLLIQVDTSTGEAVNDAFGTGIDYVEINGTGLKDDIDDIAINPTNGKLYGVNNARESGDNTEEFLVEIDKKTGAATILGQLTYTGPNTGLNVKDVEGFGFTNFGLLVATTGNEGPWDTRERMYAVDLSTGNMSLINGFDSGTDFESCDCLIGAINVLSGTVFEDIDRDGVNNGEPPLQGVKVRMYIDQNGDGMVDAGDIAVDSVLTKADGTFSWSTASNVKIVMNIDGGTLPPGYTSTDDGIEDSDLSCCFGGVTDTGNDFGAFTPVFPVEWISFTATYEGRHARVSWATASELNSDYFQLERSLNGYNFYPVGRIQAQGTTSAPTAYEYLDREAHRLGSKLLYYRLKQVDLDGSSVYSPQVELQLPLQAFRVEVFPNPAQQGLWLRFNHPDPQSVAVQLLDLRGRLLRRDVLQSPGELQWDVSSLPSGIYYLRFTLQGRVSYEKLVIE
;
A
#
# COMPACT_ATOMS: atom_id res chain seq x y z
N MET A 1 21.14 7.59 57.04
CA MET A 1 22.33 7.49 56.17
C MET A 1 22.78 8.82 55.59
N ILE A 2 21.94 9.62 54.93
CA ILE A 2 22.36 10.87 54.26
C ILE A 2 22.93 11.93 55.22
N LYS A 3 22.35 12.11 56.42
CA LYS A 3 22.91 13.03 57.45
C LYS A 3 24.25 12.58 58.02
N THR A 4 24.51 11.26 58.07
CA THR A 4 25.78 10.68 58.51
C THR A 4 26.88 10.86 57.47
N ILE A 5 26.52 10.75 56.18
CA ILE A 5 27.43 10.95 55.03
C ILE A 5 27.82 12.44 54.89
N ILE A 6 26.91 13.37 55.16
CA ILE A 6 27.20 14.82 55.13
C ILE A 6 28.09 15.24 56.31
N HIS A 7 27.89 14.67 57.51
CA HIS A 7 28.78 14.91 58.66
C HIS A 7 30.18 14.33 58.45
N LEU A 8 30.31 13.14 57.83
CA LEU A 8 31.60 12.56 57.47
C LEU A 8 32.32 13.41 56.41
N LYS A 9 31.61 13.92 55.39
CA LYS A 9 32.20 14.85 54.39
C LYS A 9 32.68 16.16 55.02
N SER A 10 31.92 16.78 55.93
CA SER A 10 32.34 18.03 56.57
C SER A 10 33.49 17.85 57.57
N PHE A 11 33.53 16.71 58.29
CA PHE A 11 34.62 16.36 59.20
C PHE A 11 35.93 16.12 58.44
N SER A 12 35.84 15.48 57.27
CA SER A 12 36.97 15.24 56.37
C SER A 12 37.57 16.55 55.83
N VAL A 13 36.73 17.50 55.40
CA VAL A 13 37.15 18.81 54.88
C VAL A 13 37.80 19.70 55.96
N GLN A 14 37.34 19.62 57.21
CA GLN A 14 37.97 20.36 58.31
C GLN A 14 39.35 19.82 58.70
N ILE A 15 39.54 18.49 58.66
CA ILE A 15 40.84 17.86 58.91
C ILE A 15 41.83 18.23 57.79
N ILE A 16 41.40 18.19 56.53
CA ILE A 16 42.22 18.57 55.37
C ILE A 16 42.69 20.03 55.46
N ASN A 17 41.79 20.95 55.84
CA ASN A 17 42.14 22.37 56.00
C ASN A 17 43.07 22.65 57.20
N ALA A 18 42.92 21.90 58.30
CA ALA A 18 43.81 22.01 59.46
C ALA A 18 45.23 21.52 59.15
N HIS A 19 45.35 20.41 58.40
CA HIS A 19 46.63 19.87 57.97
C HIS A 19 47.30 20.75 56.90
N ALA A 20 46.54 21.32 55.96
CA ALA A 20 47.05 22.26 54.96
C ALA A 20 47.58 23.57 55.58
N LYS A 21 46.89 24.14 56.58
CA LYS A 21 47.38 25.30 57.35
C LYS A 21 48.67 25.00 58.12
N THR A 22 48.78 23.79 58.66
CA THR A 22 49.96 23.35 59.41
C THR A 22 51.15 23.12 58.47
N LEU A 23 50.92 22.51 57.31
CA LEU A 23 51.93 22.32 56.25
C LEU A 23 52.42 23.67 55.69
N LYS A 24 51.52 24.64 55.48
CA LYS A 24 51.88 25.99 55.01
C LYS A 24 52.72 26.76 56.04
N LYS A 25 52.47 26.58 57.35
CA LYS A 25 53.31 27.12 58.43
C LYS A 25 54.69 26.46 58.49
N ILE A 26 54.76 25.14 58.29
CA ILE A 26 56.03 24.38 58.27
C ILE A 26 56.87 24.78 57.05
N LEU A 27 56.27 24.89 55.87
CA LEU A 27 56.93 25.35 54.64
C LEU A 27 57.44 26.80 54.76
N HIS A 28 56.63 27.71 55.31
CA HIS A 28 57.05 29.09 55.53
C HIS A 28 58.16 29.23 56.60
N SER A 29 58.14 28.37 57.63
CA SER A 29 59.23 28.30 58.61
C SER A 29 60.52 27.74 58.01
N LEU A 30 60.43 26.78 57.07
CA LEU A 30 61.58 26.21 56.36
C LEU A 30 62.19 27.20 55.35
N GLU A 31 61.37 27.98 54.64
CA GLU A 31 61.83 29.05 53.74
C GLU A 31 62.57 30.14 54.50
N ASN A 32 62.06 30.59 55.64
CA ASN A 32 62.74 31.57 56.49
C ASN A 32 64.05 31.03 57.09
N TYR A 33 64.13 29.72 57.37
CA TYR A 33 65.35 29.07 57.88
C TYR A 33 66.42 28.92 56.77
N LEU A 34 66.01 28.68 55.52
CA LEU A 34 66.90 28.60 54.35
C LEU A 34 67.46 29.96 53.92
N ILE A 35 66.66 31.03 54.04
CA ILE A 35 67.11 32.40 53.76
C ILE A 35 68.19 32.86 54.76
N TYR A 36 68.09 32.45 56.03
CA TYR A 36 69.07 32.81 57.07
C TYR A 36 70.47 32.22 56.82
N TYR A 37 70.58 31.09 56.10
CA TYR A 37 71.85 30.44 55.77
C TYR A 37 72.47 30.90 54.45
N HIS A 38 71.75 31.66 53.61
CA HIS A 38 72.29 32.16 52.34
C HIS A 38 73.17 33.42 52.49
N PHE A 39 73.12 34.11 53.64
CA PHE A 39 73.76 35.42 53.82
C PHE A 39 74.96 35.47 54.78
N TYR A 40 75.39 34.35 55.39
CA TYR A 40 76.59 34.32 56.25
C TYR A 40 77.51 33.12 55.91
N PRO A 41 78.78 33.33 55.52
CA PRO A 41 79.72 32.24 55.32
C PRO A 41 80.61 32.05 56.55
N PHE A 42 80.63 30.86 57.18
CA PHE A 42 81.85 30.30 57.79
C PHE A 42 81.77 28.76 57.93
N PRO A 43 82.91 28.05 57.91
CA PRO A 43 82.97 26.61 57.72
C PRO A 43 83.16 25.85 59.05
N THR A 44 82.30 24.89 59.35
CA THR A 44 82.62 23.81 60.30
C THR A 44 82.03 22.47 59.84
N PRO A 45 82.61 21.32 60.24
CA PRO A 45 82.14 19.99 59.83
C PRO A 45 80.68 19.68 60.23
N GLN A 46 80.14 20.39 61.23
CA GLN A 46 78.77 20.19 61.73
C GLN A 46 77.67 20.66 60.75
N SER A 47 77.95 21.62 59.86
CA SER A 47 76.96 22.12 58.89
C SER A 47 76.69 21.13 57.73
N LYS A 48 77.69 20.32 57.36
CA LYS A 48 77.52 19.26 56.35
C LYS A 48 76.64 18.11 56.82
N THR A 49 76.69 17.78 58.12
CA THR A 49 75.84 16.75 58.71
C THR A 49 74.38 17.22 58.80
N LEU A 50 74.15 18.49 59.16
CA LEU A 50 72.80 19.06 59.23
C LEU A 50 72.11 19.15 57.86
N MET A 51 72.85 19.52 56.81
CA MET A 51 72.31 19.52 55.43
C MET A 51 71.93 18.11 54.96
N LYS A 52 72.70 17.08 55.32
CA LYS A 52 72.40 15.69 54.98
C LYS A 52 71.12 15.18 55.69
N TYR A 53 70.87 15.64 56.92
CA TYR A 53 69.61 15.34 57.62
C TYR A 53 68.42 16.09 57.01
N LEU A 54 68.58 17.33 56.56
CA LEU A 54 67.53 18.11 55.90
C LEU A 54 67.15 17.55 54.52
N ASP A 55 68.12 17.06 53.74
CA ASP A 55 67.85 16.39 52.46
C ASP A 55 67.14 15.04 52.69
N ASN A 56 67.57 14.25 53.68
CA ASN A 56 66.86 13.03 54.06
C ASN A 56 65.45 13.31 54.60
N PHE A 57 65.25 14.42 55.34
CA PHE A 57 63.93 14.84 55.81
C PHE A 57 63.04 15.31 54.66
N ARG A 58 63.59 16.01 53.65
CA ARG A 58 62.89 16.33 52.40
C ARG A 58 62.46 15.08 51.65
N PHE A 59 63.34 14.10 51.50
CA PHE A 59 63.02 12.83 50.83
C PHE A 59 61.99 12.01 51.61
N LEU A 60 62.06 11.98 52.95
CA LEU A 60 61.04 11.33 53.78
C LEU A 60 59.70 12.07 53.75
N LEU A 61 59.70 13.41 53.73
CA LEU A 61 58.47 14.21 53.66
C LEU A 61 57.82 14.13 52.28
N LEU A 62 58.61 14.16 51.20
CA LEU A 62 58.12 13.91 49.83
C LEU A 62 57.62 12.46 49.67
N GLY A 63 58.34 11.48 50.22
CA GLY A 63 57.91 10.08 50.22
C GLY A 63 56.65 9.83 51.05
N ALA A 64 56.50 10.51 52.19
CA ALA A 64 55.29 10.46 53.02
C ALA A 64 54.12 11.21 52.37
N LEU A 65 54.36 12.35 51.69
CA LEU A 65 53.35 13.07 50.92
C LEU A 65 52.91 12.27 49.68
N PHE A 66 53.83 11.60 48.99
CA PHE A 66 53.50 10.66 47.91
C PHE A 66 52.68 9.48 48.44
N SER A 67 53.09 8.87 49.55
CA SER A 67 52.40 7.74 50.18
C SER A 67 51.02 8.11 50.76
N LEU A 68 50.83 9.36 51.22
CA LEU A 68 49.54 9.89 51.65
C LEU A 68 48.63 10.33 50.49
N MET A 69 49.15 10.46 49.26
CA MET A 69 48.35 10.73 48.04
C MET A 69 47.93 9.46 47.29
N ILE A 70 48.58 8.32 47.52
CA ILE A 70 48.29 7.05 46.83
C ILE A 70 46.90 6.44 47.15
N PRO A 71 46.27 6.60 48.34
CA PRO A 71 44.94 6.06 48.57
C PRO A 71 43.79 6.97 48.09
N PHE A 72 44.04 7.98 47.25
CA PHE A 72 43.00 8.80 46.61
C PHE A 72 42.91 8.62 45.07
N LEU A 73 43.54 7.59 44.49
CA LEU A 73 43.01 7.01 43.25
C LEU A 73 41.72 6.27 43.61
N HIS A 74 40.60 6.99 43.66
CA HIS A 74 39.32 6.34 43.48
C HIS A 74 39.38 5.65 42.11
N ALA A 75 39.11 4.35 42.04
CA ALA A 75 38.80 3.72 40.77
C ALA A 75 37.71 4.58 40.11
N GLN A 76 38.07 5.26 39.02
CA GLN A 76 37.11 5.98 38.20
C GLN A 76 36.37 4.88 37.47
N VAL A 77 35.23 4.45 38.01
CA VAL A 77 34.32 3.56 37.28
C VAL A 77 33.39 4.48 36.51
N TYR A 78 33.47 4.43 35.19
CA TYR A 78 32.56 5.16 34.32
C TYR A 78 31.43 4.25 33.87
N THR A 79 30.26 4.84 33.69
CA THR A 79 29.08 4.13 33.18
C THR A 79 28.73 4.69 31.82
N VAL A 80 28.66 3.79 30.83
CA VAL A 80 28.09 4.07 29.52
C VAL A 80 26.72 3.41 29.49
N SER A 81 25.68 4.22 29.33
CA SER A 81 24.29 3.77 29.28
C SER A 81 23.62 4.28 28.00
N GLY A 82 22.44 3.77 27.68
CA GLY A 82 21.69 4.24 26.52
C GLY A 82 20.66 3.24 26.07
N THR A 83 20.18 3.40 24.84
CA THR A 83 19.19 2.54 24.21
C THR A 83 19.77 1.94 22.93
N ALA A 84 19.68 0.63 22.75
CA ALA A 84 19.86 -0.03 21.46
C ALA A 84 18.50 -0.07 20.72
N TYR A 85 18.48 0.36 19.46
CA TYR A 85 17.23 0.50 18.70
C TYR A 85 17.43 0.27 17.20
N LEU A 86 16.37 -0.18 16.54
CA LEU A 86 16.26 -0.23 15.10
C LEU A 86 15.79 1.15 14.60
N ASP A 87 16.62 1.80 13.79
CA ASP A 87 16.35 3.11 13.19
C ASP A 87 15.61 2.93 11.85
N TYR A 88 14.29 3.14 11.84
CA TYR A 88 13.50 2.95 10.63
C TYR A 88 13.67 4.10 9.64
N ALA A 89 13.89 5.32 10.14
CA ALA A 89 13.98 6.53 9.32
C ALA A 89 15.37 6.73 8.72
N ASN A 90 16.36 5.99 9.21
CA ASN A 90 17.78 6.15 8.88
C ASN A 90 18.25 7.60 9.09
N ASP A 91 17.87 8.19 10.22
CA ASP A 91 18.25 9.55 10.59
C ASP A 91 19.21 9.62 11.80
N GLY A 92 19.49 8.47 12.42
CA GLY A 92 20.39 8.31 13.56
C GLY A 92 19.87 8.86 14.89
N ASN A 93 18.60 9.29 14.97
CA ASN A 93 18.00 9.84 16.18
C ASN A 93 16.89 8.94 16.70
N LEU A 94 17.01 8.51 17.95
CA LEU A 94 15.96 7.75 18.63
C LEU A 94 14.68 8.60 18.77
N ASP A 95 13.65 8.24 18.02
CA ASP A 95 12.34 8.90 18.06
C ASP A 95 11.17 7.91 18.29
N ALA A 96 9.93 8.34 18.02
CA ALA A 96 8.74 7.53 18.25
C ALA A 96 8.46 6.49 17.15
N LYS A 97 9.14 6.58 16.01
CA LYS A 97 9.06 5.62 14.90
C LYS A 97 9.98 4.43 15.12
N ASP A 98 11.02 4.61 15.93
CA ASP A 98 12.04 3.59 16.16
C ASP A 98 11.60 2.49 17.12
N LEU A 99 12.07 1.29 16.84
CA LEU A 99 11.81 0.14 17.68
C LEU A 99 12.98 -0.05 18.66
N ARG A 100 12.69 0.21 19.93
CA ARG A 100 13.60 -0.11 21.04
C ARG A 100 13.75 -1.62 21.14
N HIS A 101 14.99 -2.09 21.15
CA HIS A 101 15.25 -3.48 20.84
C HIS A 101 15.93 -4.21 22.00
N PRO A 102 15.24 -5.15 22.69
CA PRO A 102 15.85 -5.96 23.73
C PRO A 102 16.78 -7.02 23.14
N ALA A 103 17.52 -7.73 24.01
CA ALA A 103 18.38 -8.87 23.67
C ALA A 103 19.47 -8.56 22.62
N LEU A 104 19.91 -7.31 22.57
CA LEU A 104 21.09 -6.90 21.81
C LEU A 104 22.26 -6.73 22.77
N THR A 105 23.33 -7.46 22.52
CA THR A 105 24.63 -7.26 23.15
C THR A 105 25.23 -5.98 22.62
N VAL A 106 25.38 -4.99 23.49
CA VAL A 106 26.08 -3.75 23.20
C VAL A 106 27.50 -3.86 23.74
N GLN A 107 28.49 -3.54 22.91
CA GLN A 107 29.90 -3.73 23.18
C GLN A 107 30.65 -2.40 23.11
N VAL A 108 31.53 -2.17 24.09
CA VAL A 108 32.43 -1.02 24.14
C VAL A 108 33.85 -1.49 23.87
N TYR A 109 34.54 -0.83 22.95
CA TYR A 109 35.91 -1.08 22.54
C TYR A 109 36.81 0.11 22.88
N SER A 110 38.08 -0.14 23.15
CA SER A 110 39.09 0.94 23.20
C SER A 110 39.33 1.47 21.79
N ASP A 111 39.41 2.79 21.61
CA ASP A 111 39.94 3.42 20.40
C ASP A 111 41.36 3.89 20.70
N ALA A 112 42.32 2.98 20.76
CA ALA A 112 43.63 3.30 21.32
C ALA A 112 44.45 4.27 20.43
N ASN A 113 44.05 4.44 19.17
CA ASN A 113 44.74 5.27 18.19
C ASN A 113 43.96 6.54 17.81
N GLY A 114 42.71 6.70 18.29
CA GLY A 114 41.86 7.86 18.12
C GLY A 114 41.39 8.08 16.68
N ASN A 115 41.30 7.03 15.86
CA ASN A 115 40.89 7.15 14.45
C ASN A 115 39.38 6.97 14.24
N GLY A 116 38.64 6.61 15.29
CA GLY A 116 37.19 6.40 15.25
C GLY A 116 36.73 5.14 14.53
N LEU A 117 37.60 4.15 14.37
CA LEU A 117 37.32 2.83 13.84
C LEU A 117 37.73 1.77 14.87
N ILE A 118 37.03 0.63 14.88
CA ILE A 118 37.44 -0.52 15.70
C ILE A 118 38.47 -1.31 14.90
N ASP A 119 39.73 -1.22 15.29
CA ASP A 119 40.86 -1.85 14.62
C ASP A 119 41.25 -3.21 15.20
N ALA A 120 41.95 -4.01 14.39
CA ALA A 120 42.50 -5.28 14.84
C ALA A 120 43.53 -5.05 15.97
N GLY A 121 43.24 -5.59 17.16
CA GLY A 121 44.08 -5.45 18.36
C GLY A 121 43.52 -4.49 19.39
N GLU A 122 42.44 -3.77 19.08
CA GLU A 122 41.70 -2.97 20.05
C GLU A 122 40.76 -3.87 20.87
N PRO A 123 40.95 -3.96 22.20
CA PRO A 123 40.18 -4.88 23.03
C PRO A 123 38.76 -4.36 23.28
N MET A 124 37.81 -5.30 23.35
CA MET A 124 36.51 -5.06 23.98
C MET A 124 36.72 -4.85 25.49
N ILE A 125 36.25 -3.72 25.99
CA ILE A 125 36.44 -3.24 27.37
C ILE A 125 35.24 -3.58 28.25
N GLY A 126 34.04 -3.67 27.66
CA GLY A 126 32.83 -4.07 28.37
C GLY A 126 31.70 -4.40 27.41
N SER A 127 30.71 -5.11 27.92
CA SER A 127 29.47 -5.36 27.20
C SER A 127 28.28 -5.43 28.15
N ALA A 128 27.08 -5.24 27.61
CA ALA A 128 25.82 -5.50 28.30
C ALA A 128 24.76 -5.90 27.29
N VAL A 129 23.81 -6.73 27.71
CA VAL A 129 22.62 -7.06 26.91
C VAL A 129 21.54 -6.01 27.19
N SER A 130 20.90 -5.49 26.14
CA SER A 130 19.79 -4.56 26.26
C SER A 130 18.57 -5.24 26.88
N GLY A 131 17.93 -4.55 27.84
CA GLY A 131 16.68 -4.99 28.45
C GLY A 131 15.47 -4.67 27.58
N LEU A 132 14.27 -4.99 28.09
CA LEU A 132 12.97 -4.86 27.41
C LEU A 132 12.72 -3.56 26.63
N ASN A 133 13.20 -2.43 27.13
CA ASN A 133 13.01 -1.12 26.49
C ASN A 133 14.24 -0.70 25.65
N GLY A 134 15.06 -1.66 25.21
CA GLY A 134 16.33 -1.44 24.53
C GLY A 134 17.43 -0.87 25.42
N THR A 135 17.15 -0.62 26.70
CA THR A 135 18.09 0.07 27.59
C THR A 135 19.25 -0.83 28.02
N PHE A 136 20.47 -0.31 28.02
CA PHE A 136 21.67 -0.98 28.51
C PHE A 136 22.48 -0.09 29.45
N SER A 137 23.37 -0.71 30.23
CA SER A 137 24.31 -0.01 31.10
C SER A 137 25.59 -0.84 31.27
N ILE A 138 26.72 -0.29 30.88
CA ILE A 138 28.06 -0.92 30.89
C ILE A 138 28.95 -0.14 31.85
N SER A 139 29.55 -0.83 32.81
CA SER A 139 30.55 -0.24 33.73
C SER A 139 31.96 -0.49 33.21
N ILE A 140 32.73 0.58 33.06
CA ILE A 140 34.13 0.56 32.61
C ILE A 140 35.03 0.88 33.82
N ASP A 141 35.89 -0.06 34.20
CA ASP A 141 36.84 0.14 35.30
C ASP A 141 38.19 0.66 34.78
N HIS A 142 38.50 1.92 35.08
CA HIS A 142 39.77 2.55 34.69
C HIS A 142 40.93 2.26 35.66
N SER A 143 40.74 1.40 36.66
CA SER A 143 41.80 1.03 37.61
C SER A 143 43.04 0.41 36.94
N GLY A 144 42.90 -0.08 35.69
CA GLY A 144 43.97 -0.66 34.86
C GLY A 144 44.76 0.32 33.99
N GLY A 145 44.53 1.64 34.08
CA GLY A 145 45.25 2.63 33.26
C GLY A 145 44.70 2.80 31.83
N LEU A 146 43.44 2.42 31.61
CA LEU A 146 42.74 2.67 30.36
C LEU A 146 42.55 4.19 30.14
N PRO A 147 42.60 4.69 28.88
CA PRO A 147 42.31 6.10 28.56
C PRO A 147 40.96 6.54 29.09
N LEU A 148 40.78 7.80 29.47
CA LEU A 148 39.49 8.24 30.01
C LEU A 148 38.43 8.49 28.92
N ASP A 149 38.88 8.81 27.70
CA ASP A 149 38.05 9.49 26.69
C ASP A 149 38.27 8.94 25.25
N ASP A 150 38.57 7.64 25.10
CA ASP A 150 38.95 7.02 23.82
C ASP A 150 38.28 5.65 23.65
N TYR A 151 36.95 5.65 23.47
CA TYR A 151 36.15 4.43 23.34
C TYR A 151 35.11 4.53 22.23
N LEU A 152 34.84 3.38 21.63
CA LEU A 152 33.80 3.19 20.64
C LEU A 152 32.74 2.23 21.17
N ILE A 153 31.48 2.46 20.82
CA ILE A 153 30.36 1.59 21.17
C ILE A 153 29.60 1.18 19.90
N LYS A 154 29.18 -0.08 19.86
CA LYS A 154 28.32 -0.64 18.82
C LYS A 154 27.50 -1.83 19.35
N ILE A 155 26.53 -2.30 18.56
CA ILE A 155 25.86 -3.59 18.80
C ILE A 155 26.79 -4.73 18.36
N ASP A 156 26.68 -5.93 18.92
CA ASP A 156 27.40 -7.11 18.43
C ASP A 156 26.89 -7.47 17.03
N ASP A 157 27.78 -7.64 16.06
CA ASP A 157 27.37 -8.01 14.71
C ASP A 157 26.69 -9.40 14.67
N ASN A 158 26.97 -10.27 15.65
CA ASN A 158 26.33 -11.58 15.78
C ASN A 158 24.90 -11.51 16.32
N ASP A 159 24.46 -10.35 16.78
CA ASP A 159 23.06 -10.12 17.13
C ASP A 159 22.23 -9.62 15.95
N LEU A 160 22.85 -9.19 14.85
CA LEU A 160 22.18 -8.52 13.75
C LEU A 160 21.97 -9.44 12.53
N ALA A 161 20.84 -9.27 11.86
CA ALA A 161 20.54 -10.04 10.65
C ALA A 161 21.54 -9.71 9.52
N PRO A 162 21.89 -10.67 8.65
CA PRO A 162 22.74 -10.39 7.49
C PRO A 162 22.23 -9.20 6.65
N GLY A 163 23.13 -8.30 6.26
CA GLY A 163 22.80 -7.09 5.49
C GLY A 163 22.38 -5.89 6.35
N SER A 164 22.28 -6.05 7.68
CA SER A 164 22.09 -4.93 8.61
C SER A 164 23.33 -4.03 8.65
N THR A 165 23.13 -2.73 8.86
CA THR A 165 24.22 -1.79 9.12
C THR A 165 24.28 -1.45 10.59
N ASN A 166 25.47 -1.50 11.17
CA ASN A 166 25.71 -1.27 12.59
C ASN A 166 26.48 0.04 12.78
N SER A 167 25.97 0.92 13.65
CA SER A 167 26.60 2.21 13.90
C SER A 167 27.71 2.08 14.93
N VAL A 168 28.91 2.53 14.56
CA VAL A 168 30.05 2.68 15.49
C VAL A 168 30.08 4.12 15.98
N ILE A 169 29.92 4.31 17.29
CA ILE A 169 29.72 5.63 17.88
C ILE A 169 30.83 5.92 18.88
N GLN A 170 31.35 7.14 18.86
CA GLN A 170 32.30 7.64 19.86
C GLN A 170 31.62 7.84 21.20
N VAL A 171 32.20 7.27 22.25
CA VAL A 171 31.72 7.42 23.63
C VAL A 171 32.32 8.68 24.25
N PRO A 172 31.50 9.63 24.71
CA PRO A 172 32.00 10.80 25.43
C PRO A 172 32.78 10.44 26.70
N ALA A 173 33.78 11.26 27.01
CA ALA A 173 34.51 11.27 28.27
C ALA A 173 33.63 11.12 29.52
N GLY A 174 33.98 10.20 30.42
CA GLY A 174 33.28 10.04 31.71
C GLY A 174 32.00 9.21 31.63
N ASN A 175 31.05 9.50 32.53
CA ASN A 175 29.73 8.88 32.47
C ASN A 175 28.96 9.43 31.27
N ALA A 176 28.50 8.56 30.40
CA ALA A 176 27.84 8.92 29.14
C ALA A 176 26.52 8.19 28.94
N SER A 177 25.61 8.86 28.22
CA SER A 177 24.40 8.27 27.66
C SER A 177 24.53 8.32 26.14
N VAL A 178 24.56 7.16 25.49
CA VAL A 178 24.77 7.00 24.05
C VAL A 178 23.74 5.99 23.53
N ASP A 179 22.78 6.46 22.74
CA ASP A 179 21.86 5.57 22.03
C ASP A 179 22.55 4.99 20.80
N VAL A 180 22.33 3.70 20.51
CA VAL A 180 23.05 2.93 19.50
C VAL A 180 22.07 2.40 18.45
N PRO A 181 21.95 3.06 17.28
CA PRO A 181 21.10 2.60 16.19
C PRO A 181 21.75 1.49 15.37
N TYR A 182 20.92 0.61 14.83
CA TYR A 182 21.23 -0.19 13.65
C TYR A 182 20.12 -0.04 12.60
N LEU A 183 20.44 -0.32 11.34
CA LEU A 183 19.45 -0.47 10.27
C LEU A 183 19.41 -1.93 9.86
N GLY A 184 18.22 -2.47 9.63
CA GLY A 184 18.08 -3.85 9.20
C GLY A 184 16.70 -4.41 9.52
N GLN A 185 16.61 -5.74 9.47
CA GLN A 185 15.40 -6.43 9.89
C GLN A 185 15.30 -6.40 11.42
N PRO A 186 14.08 -6.31 12.01
CA PRO A 186 13.89 -6.56 13.44
C PRO A 186 14.46 -7.91 13.83
N VAL A 187 15.15 -7.96 14.97
CA VAL A 187 15.86 -9.06 15.64
C VAL A 187 15.07 -10.13 16.39
N ILE A 188 14.01 -9.65 17.03
CA ILE A 188 13.46 -10.25 18.24
C ILE A 188 12.19 -11.01 17.90
N CYS A 189 12.01 -12.12 18.62
CA CYS A 189 10.75 -12.82 18.74
C CYS A 189 10.32 -12.81 20.20
N TYR A 190 9.02 -12.92 20.43
CA TYR A 190 8.44 -13.11 21.76
C TYR A 190 7.73 -14.44 21.80
N SER A 191 7.68 -14.99 23.00
CA SER A 191 7.13 -16.31 23.26
C SER A 191 6.59 -16.38 24.67
N VAL A 192 5.68 -17.32 24.91
CA VAL A 192 5.31 -17.75 26.26
C VAL A 192 6.02 -19.07 26.52
N ALA A 193 6.64 -19.20 27.70
CA ALA A 193 7.26 -20.45 28.13
C ALA A 193 6.67 -20.92 29.46
N ASP A 194 6.31 -22.20 29.56
CA ASP A 194 5.91 -22.85 30.80
C ASP A 194 7.14 -23.35 31.58
N ALA A 195 7.38 -22.72 32.73
CA ALA A 195 8.41 -23.15 33.67
C ALA A 195 7.77 -23.76 34.93
N ALA A 196 7.58 -22.94 35.97
CA ALA A 196 6.72 -23.29 37.11
C ALA A 196 5.39 -22.51 37.07
N PHE A 197 5.30 -21.59 36.11
CA PHE A 197 4.25 -20.63 35.79
C PHE A 197 4.57 -20.11 34.38
N ASP A 198 3.55 -19.79 33.59
CA ASP A 198 3.73 -19.14 32.29
C ASP A 198 4.51 -17.85 32.44
N GLN A 199 5.52 -17.68 31.59
CA GLN A 199 6.42 -16.54 31.59
C GLN A 199 6.57 -15.99 30.17
N LEU A 200 6.36 -14.68 30.01
CA LEU A 200 6.74 -14.01 28.77
C LEU A 200 8.26 -14.07 28.60
N MET A 201 8.70 -14.50 27.43
CA MET A 201 10.08 -14.56 26.99
C MET A 201 10.29 -13.63 25.80
N TYR A 202 11.45 -12.99 25.73
CA TYR A 202 11.91 -12.31 24.53
C TYR A 202 13.27 -12.88 24.12
N MET A 203 13.52 -12.91 22.82
CA MET A 203 14.68 -13.62 22.31
C MET A 203 15.19 -13.07 20.98
N ASN A 204 16.50 -13.11 20.80
CA ASN A 204 17.18 -12.76 19.56
C ASN A 204 17.28 -14.00 18.67
N ARG A 205 16.61 -13.97 17.51
CA ARG A 205 16.63 -15.09 16.56
C ARG A 205 17.94 -15.20 15.75
N ILE A 206 18.93 -14.34 15.99
CA ILE A 206 20.25 -14.43 15.37
C ILE A 206 21.22 -15.07 16.36
N SER A 207 21.33 -14.51 17.57
CA SER A 207 22.29 -14.98 18.57
C SER A 207 21.76 -15.99 19.58
N GLY A 208 20.45 -16.28 19.59
CA GLY A 208 19.82 -17.14 20.59
C GLY A 208 19.65 -16.52 21.98
N THR A 209 20.26 -15.36 22.23
CA THR A 209 20.17 -14.63 23.49
C THR A 209 18.72 -14.41 23.86
N ASN A 210 18.31 -14.86 25.04
CA ASN A 210 16.93 -14.75 25.49
C ASN A 210 16.86 -14.49 26.99
N SER A 211 15.71 -13.99 27.45
CA SER A 211 15.45 -13.71 28.85
C SER A 211 13.96 -13.58 29.12
N ALA A 212 13.58 -13.81 30.37
CA ALA A 212 12.23 -13.53 30.84
C ALA A 212 11.92 -12.02 30.84
N ALA A 213 10.71 -11.68 30.41
CA ALA A 213 10.16 -10.34 30.44
C ALA A 213 9.29 -10.14 31.69
N GLY A 214 9.74 -9.30 32.62
CA GLY A 214 8.92 -8.95 33.78
C GLY A 214 8.71 -10.11 34.76
N SER A 215 7.53 -10.18 35.37
CA SER A 215 7.13 -11.27 36.28
C SER A 215 6.31 -12.33 35.52
N PRO A 216 6.00 -13.50 36.11
CA PRO A 216 5.11 -14.49 35.51
C PRO A 216 3.76 -13.88 35.11
N LEU A 217 3.09 -14.47 34.12
CA LEU A 217 1.87 -13.93 33.51
C LEU A 217 0.73 -13.71 34.52
N GLY A 218 0.73 -14.48 35.61
CA GLY A 218 -0.33 -14.50 36.62
C GLY A 218 -1.49 -15.46 36.26
N VAL A 219 -1.33 -16.18 35.16
CA VAL A 219 -2.17 -17.27 34.63
C VAL A 219 -1.25 -18.44 34.27
N THR A 220 -1.81 -19.61 33.93
CA THR A 220 -1.06 -20.89 33.81
C THR A 220 -1.58 -21.81 32.70
N GLU A 221 -2.37 -21.30 31.77
CA GLU A 221 -2.97 -22.09 30.68
C GLU A 221 -2.86 -21.28 29.37
N VAL A 222 -1.78 -20.50 29.21
CA VAL A 222 -1.50 -19.76 27.97
C VAL A 222 -0.74 -20.66 27.00
N GLU A 223 -1.50 -21.25 26.07
CA GLU A 223 -0.97 -22.14 25.04
C GLU A 223 -0.58 -21.37 23.77
N THR A 224 -1.01 -20.12 23.60
CA THR A 224 -0.76 -19.40 22.35
C THR A 224 -0.69 -17.90 22.49
N ALA A 225 0.17 -17.27 21.69
CA ALA A 225 0.29 -15.82 21.64
C ALA A 225 0.83 -15.31 20.30
N ALA A 226 0.29 -14.18 19.84
CA ALA A 226 0.73 -13.51 18.62
C ALA A 226 0.57 -11.99 18.69
N PHE A 227 1.38 -11.29 17.91
CA PHE A 227 1.30 -9.86 17.72
C PHE A 227 0.21 -9.50 16.74
N GLU A 228 -0.54 -8.45 17.06
CA GLU A 228 -1.23 -7.72 16.01
C GLU A 228 -0.22 -7.09 15.04
N PRO A 229 -0.59 -6.88 13.75
CA PRO A 229 0.31 -6.27 12.78
C PRO A 229 0.89 -4.94 13.30
N GLY A 230 2.21 -4.84 13.28
CA GLY A 230 2.94 -3.68 13.81
C GLY A 230 3.58 -3.85 15.18
N GLY A 231 3.49 -5.03 15.79
CA GLY A 231 4.16 -5.32 17.06
C GLY A 231 3.65 -4.53 18.27
N LYS A 232 2.47 -3.90 18.18
CA LYS A 232 1.98 -2.95 19.20
C LYS A 232 1.33 -3.63 20.40
N ARG A 233 0.62 -4.73 20.17
CA ARG A 233 -0.06 -5.51 21.22
C ARG A 233 0.20 -6.98 21.00
N PHE A 234 0.67 -7.64 22.06
CA PHE A 234 0.87 -9.08 22.09
C PHE A 234 -0.35 -9.71 22.74
N PHE A 235 -1.13 -10.41 21.93
CA PHE A 235 -2.33 -11.11 22.36
C PHE A 235 -1.98 -12.53 22.73
N ALA A 236 -2.68 -13.09 23.71
CA ALA A 236 -2.54 -14.48 24.10
C ALA A 236 -3.91 -15.04 24.48
N ILE A 237 -4.10 -16.35 24.36
CA ILE A 237 -5.31 -17.01 24.84
C ILE A 237 -4.92 -17.88 26.03
N ASN A 238 -5.58 -17.65 27.16
CA ASN A 238 -5.49 -18.51 28.33
C ASN A 238 -6.70 -19.46 28.31
N ALA A 239 -6.51 -20.71 27.90
CA ALA A 239 -7.54 -21.71 27.60
C ALA A 239 -8.61 -21.21 26.62
N ASN A 240 -9.61 -20.46 27.11
CA ASN A 240 -10.68 -19.88 26.28
C ASN A 240 -10.92 -18.38 26.51
N GLU A 241 -9.96 -17.69 27.11
CA GLU A 241 -10.01 -16.27 27.40
C GLU A 241 -8.89 -15.55 26.65
N LEU A 242 -9.25 -14.76 25.64
CA LEU A 242 -8.30 -13.87 24.98
C LEU A 242 -7.89 -12.75 25.94
N GLY A 243 -6.62 -12.40 25.95
CA GLY A 243 -6.08 -11.24 26.64
C GLY A 243 -4.91 -10.60 25.90
N THR A 244 -4.28 -9.64 26.55
CA THR A 244 -3.00 -9.07 26.11
C THR A 244 -1.94 -9.25 27.18
N ILE A 245 -0.72 -9.56 26.79
CA ILE A 245 0.44 -9.60 27.67
C ILE A 245 1.11 -8.22 27.67
N ASN A 246 1.37 -7.67 28.85
CA ASN A 246 2.17 -6.47 28.98
C ASN A 246 3.66 -6.80 28.79
N LEU A 247 4.26 -6.32 27.70
CA LEU A 247 5.66 -6.62 27.36
C LEU A 247 6.69 -6.14 28.39
N VAL A 248 6.32 -5.20 29.27
CA VAL A 248 7.23 -4.69 30.31
C VAL A 248 7.06 -5.45 31.62
N THR A 249 5.83 -5.67 32.07
CA THR A 249 5.56 -6.28 33.38
C THR A 249 5.39 -7.79 33.32
N GLY A 250 5.17 -8.35 32.13
CA GLY A 250 4.81 -9.75 31.91
C GLY A 250 3.34 -10.07 32.21
N ALA A 251 2.55 -9.14 32.75
CA ALA A 251 1.21 -9.47 33.23
C ALA A 251 0.21 -9.73 32.08
N PHE A 252 -0.56 -10.81 32.18
CA PHE A 252 -1.71 -11.08 31.33
C PHE A 252 -2.91 -10.22 31.76
N VAL A 253 -3.56 -9.60 30.78
CA VAL A 253 -4.75 -8.76 30.98
C VAL A 253 -5.88 -9.30 30.10
N PRO A 254 -6.90 -9.97 30.67
CA PRO A 254 -7.98 -10.56 29.90
C PRO A 254 -8.85 -9.51 29.22
N LYS A 255 -9.52 -9.90 28.14
CA LYS A 255 -10.60 -9.15 27.50
C LYS A 255 -11.91 -9.33 28.26
N ASN A 256 -12.96 -8.67 27.76
CA ASN A 256 -14.23 -8.56 28.49
C ASN A 256 -15.06 -9.85 28.46
N SER A 257 -14.80 -10.72 27.47
CA SER A 257 -15.54 -11.96 27.22
C SER A 257 -14.59 -13.12 26.92
N LYS A 258 -15.10 -14.33 27.12
CA LYS A 258 -14.50 -15.58 26.62
C LYS A 258 -14.85 -15.80 25.15
N LEU A 259 -14.12 -16.69 24.47
CA LEU A 259 -14.34 -17.03 23.06
C LEU A 259 -15.78 -17.51 22.78
N GLY A 260 -16.41 -18.20 23.73
CA GLY A 260 -17.85 -18.46 23.72
C GLY A 260 -18.26 -19.75 23.01
N ILE A 261 -19.43 -19.73 22.37
CA ILE A 261 -20.00 -20.86 21.63
C ILE A 261 -20.02 -20.46 20.16
N VAL A 262 -19.47 -21.31 19.30
CA VAL A 262 -19.45 -21.15 17.85
C VAL A 262 -20.31 -22.22 17.18
N ASN A 263 -20.86 -21.92 16.03
CA ASN A 263 -21.69 -22.84 15.26
C ASN A 263 -21.17 -23.02 13.82
N GLY A 264 -21.20 -24.26 13.34
CA GLY A 264 -20.69 -24.61 12.01
C GLY A 264 -21.32 -25.90 11.50
N ALA A 265 -20.68 -26.54 10.51
CA ALA A 265 -21.21 -27.76 9.89
C ALA A 265 -21.36 -28.93 10.88
N GLY A 266 -20.47 -29.02 11.87
CA GLY A 266 -20.51 -30.00 12.95
C GLY A 266 -21.49 -29.67 14.08
N GLY A 267 -22.18 -28.53 14.02
CA GLY A 267 -23.10 -28.04 15.05
C GLY A 267 -22.46 -27.01 15.98
N ALA A 268 -23.08 -26.80 17.15
CA ALA A 268 -22.61 -25.83 18.13
C ALA A 268 -21.51 -26.44 19.02
N VAL A 269 -20.42 -25.70 19.21
CA VAL A 269 -19.24 -26.07 19.98
C VAL A 269 -18.94 -24.98 21.00
N THR A 270 -18.77 -25.36 22.26
CA THR A 270 -18.25 -24.46 23.30
C THR A 270 -16.73 -24.48 23.24
N ILE A 271 -16.11 -23.32 23.04
CA ILE A 271 -14.65 -23.22 23.00
C ILE A 271 -14.12 -23.28 24.43
N THR A 272 -13.26 -24.25 24.69
CA THR A 272 -12.61 -24.47 25.99
C THR A 272 -11.11 -24.32 25.94
N ASP A 273 -10.52 -24.42 24.75
CA ASP A 273 -9.09 -24.62 24.56
C ASP A 273 -8.70 -24.15 23.14
N ALA A 274 -7.61 -23.42 23.02
CA ALA A 274 -7.14 -22.87 21.76
C ALA A 274 -5.62 -22.78 21.77
N ASP A 275 -5.00 -23.56 20.88
CA ASP A 275 -3.56 -23.82 20.90
C ASP A 275 -2.82 -22.96 19.87
N GLY A 276 -3.53 -22.47 18.86
CA GLY A 276 -2.96 -21.62 17.84
C GLY A 276 -3.60 -20.25 17.76
N LEU A 277 -2.80 -19.20 17.58
CA LEU A 277 -3.26 -17.84 17.34
C LEU A 277 -2.33 -17.15 16.34
N SER A 278 -2.89 -16.59 15.27
CA SER A 278 -2.12 -15.80 14.33
C SER A 278 -2.94 -14.64 13.77
N PHE A 279 -2.24 -13.54 13.47
CA PHE A 279 -2.84 -12.40 12.80
C PHE A 279 -2.53 -12.42 11.31
N ASP A 280 -3.55 -12.14 10.49
CA ASP A 280 -3.34 -11.90 9.08
C ASP A 280 -2.61 -10.57 8.88
N PRO A 281 -1.37 -10.57 8.36
CA PRO A 281 -0.53 -9.38 8.26
C PRO A 281 -1.05 -8.37 7.22
N PHE A 282 -1.99 -8.76 6.35
CA PHE A 282 -2.60 -7.89 5.35
C PHE A 282 -3.91 -7.27 5.85
N THR A 283 -4.71 -8.02 6.62
CA THR A 283 -6.07 -7.60 7.02
C THR A 283 -6.22 -7.26 8.49
N GLY A 284 -5.27 -7.66 9.34
CA GLY A 284 -5.34 -7.51 10.79
C GLY A 284 -6.33 -8.42 11.49
N LYS A 285 -6.94 -9.38 10.79
CA LYS A 285 -7.86 -10.36 11.37
C LYS A 285 -7.09 -11.40 12.18
N ALA A 286 -7.55 -11.70 13.39
CA ALA A 286 -7.00 -12.77 14.21
C ALA A 286 -7.71 -14.09 13.89
N PHE A 287 -6.93 -15.14 13.70
CA PHE A 287 -7.39 -16.52 13.52
C PHE A 287 -6.87 -17.36 14.67
N ALA A 288 -7.69 -18.28 15.17
CA ALA A 288 -7.27 -19.22 16.20
C ALA A 288 -7.60 -20.67 15.80
N ALA A 289 -6.69 -21.59 16.11
CA ALA A 289 -6.93 -23.02 16.07
C ALA A 289 -7.52 -23.45 17.42
N VAL A 290 -8.64 -24.15 17.40
CA VAL A 290 -9.39 -24.57 18.59
C VAL A 290 -9.37 -26.08 18.67
N ARG A 291 -8.87 -26.57 19.80
CA ARG A 291 -8.79 -28.00 20.09
C ARG A 291 -10.16 -28.64 20.23
N ILE A 292 -10.39 -29.75 19.52
CA ILE A 292 -11.62 -30.55 19.65
C ILE A 292 -11.32 -31.98 20.07
N SER A 293 -12.05 -32.45 21.09
CA SER A 293 -11.82 -33.80 21.60
C SER A 293 -12.41 -34.89 20.73
N GLY A 294 -11.53 -35.72 20.14
CA GLY A 294 -11.91 -36.88 19.33
C GLY A 294 -12.45 -36.53 17.94
N GLY A 295 -12.14 -35.34 17.44
CA GLY A 295 -12.52 -34.85 16.11
C GLY A 295 -11.46 -33.91 15.55
N PRO A 296 -11.67 -33.36 14.36
CA PRO A 296 -10.75 -32.35 13.82
C PRO A 296 -10.86 -31.04 14.59
N ASP A 297 -9.73 -30.36 14.71
CA ASP A 297 -9.67 -29.02 15.27
C ASP A 297 -10.37 -28.00 14.38
N LEU A 298 -10.75 -26.87 14.96
CA LEU A 298 -11.50 -25.83 14.27
C LEU A 298 -10.62 -24.62 14.01
N LEU A 299 -10.84 -23.97 12.88
CA LEU A 299 -10.36 -22.63 12.64
C LEU A 299 -11.48 -21.63 12.89
N ILE A 300 -11.23 -20.65 13.76
CA ILE A 300 -12.14 -19.53 14.05
C ILE A 300 -11.47 -18.20 13.73
N GLN A 301 -12.27 -17.12 13.60
CA GLN A 301 -11.76 -15.75 13.75
C GLN A 301 -12.10 -15.23 15.15
N VAL A 302 -11.21 -14.40 15.71
CA VAL A 302 -11.36 -13.82 17.05
C VAL A 302 -11.48 -12.30 16.97
N ASP A 303 -12.49 -11.74 17.63
CA ASP A 303 -12.63 -10.29 17.79
C ASP A 303 -11.75 -9.82 18.94
N THR A 304 -10.64 -9.17 18.61
CA THR A 304 -9.64 -8.70 19.59
C THR A 304 -10.11 -7.54 20.46
N SER A 305 -11.22 -6.91 20.11
CA SER A 305 -11.83 -5.84 20.89
C SER A 305 -12.70 -6.38 22.03
N THR A 306 -13.39 -7.49 21.79
CA THR A 306 -14.33 -8.11 22.75
C THR A 306 -13.73 -9.32 23.47
N GLY A 307 -12.91 -10.11 22.77
CA GLY A 307 -12.41 -11.42 23.20
C GLY A 307 -13.29 -12.60 22.76
N GLU A 308 -14.33 -12.36 21.96
CA GLU A 308 -15.28 -13.37 21.49
C GLU A 308 -14.86 -13.92 20.11
N ALA A 309 -15.34 -15.13 19.78
CA ALA A 309 -15.27 -15.61 18.40
C ALA A 309 -16.18 -14.74 17.49
N VAL A 310 -15.74 -14.52 16.26
CA VAL A 310 -16.49 -13.72 15.27
C VAL A 310 -17.60 -14.57 14.67
N ASN A 311 -18.85 -14.17 14.91
CA ASN A 311 -20.01 -14.81 14.27
C ASN A 311 -19.99 -14.59 12.76
N ASP A 312 -20.46 -15.59 12.00
CA ASP A 312 -20.53 -15.60 10.53
C ASP A 312 -19.17 -15.39 9.83
N ALA A 313 -18.05 -15.66 10.52
CA ALA A 313 -16.69 -15.43 10.02
C ALA A 313 -16.38 -16.13 8.69
N PHE A 314 -17.02 -17.27 8.43
CA PHE A 314 -16.80 -18.11 7.24
C PHE A 314 -18.05 -18.19 6.34
N GLY A 315 -19.02 -17.30 6.56
CA GLY A 315 -20.28 -17.23 5.83
C GLY A 315 -21.47 -17.20 6.77
N THR A 316 -22.65 -16.90 6.23
CA THR A 316 -23.89 -16.78 7.02
C THR A 316 -24.21 -18.07 7.77
N GLY A 317 -24.25 -17.99 9.10
CA GLY A 317 -24.48 -19.07 10.04
C GLY A 317 -23.26 -19.96 10.31
N ILE A 318 -22.07 -19.58 9.83
CA ILE A 318 -20.84 -20.37 9.92
C ILE A 318 -19.76 -19.55 10.64
N ASP A 319 -19.60 -19.84 11.92
CA ASP A 319 -18.64 -19.19 12.82
C ASP A 319 -17.26 -19.86 12.77
N TYR A 320 -17.20 -21.14 12.38
CA TYR A 320 -15.96 -21.92 12.27
C TYR A 320 -15.95 -22.85 11.06
N VAL A 321 -14.74 -23.26 10.65
CA VAL A 321 -14.51 -24.36 9.71
C VAL A 321 -13.64 -25.44 10.35
N GLU A 322 -13.86 -26.71 10.01
CA GLU A 322 -13.04 -27.82 10.50
C GLU A 322 -11.72 -27.91 9.70
N ILE A 323 -10.60 -28.08 10.40
CA ILE A 323 -9.27 -28.23 9.80
C ILE A 323 -9.08 -29.68 9.37
N ASN A 324 -9.30 -29.94 8.08
CA ASN A 324 -9.46 -31.28 7.55
C ASN A 324 -8.62 -31.51 6.29
N GLY A 325 -8.05 -32.72 6.16
CA GLY A 325 -7.18 -33.06 5.04
C GLY A 325 -6.82 -34.54 4.98
N THR A 326 -6.34 -34.99 3.83
CA THR A 326 -5.94 -36.40 3.67
C THR A 326 -4.65 -36.67 4.41
N GLY A 327 -4.68 -37.62 5.36
CA GLY A 327 -3.50 -38.03 6.11
C GLY A 327 -3.16 -37.13 7.30
N LEU A 328 -3.93 -36.06 7.52
CA LEU A 328 -3.80 -35.24 8.72
C LEU A 328 -4.02 -36.07 9.97
N LYS A 329 -3.29 -35.69 11.00
CA LYS A 329 -3.53 -36.08 12.38
C LYS A 329 -4.60 -35.18 12.99
N ASP A 330 -5.06 -35.54 14.18
CA ASP A 330 -6.21 -34.92 14.85
C ASP A 330 -5.87 -33.65 15.64
N ASP A 331 -4.62 -33.19 15.58
CA ASP A 331 -4.12 -32.09 16.39
C ASP A 331 -3.46 -30.99 15.54
N ILE A 332 -3.78 -29.73 15.82
CA ILE A 332 -3.09 -28.54 15.31
C ILE A 332 -2.57 -27.73 16.49
N ASP A 333 -1.27 -27.88 16.80
CA ASP A 333 -0.65 -27.26 17.98
C ASP A 333 -0.54 -25.75 17.84
N ASP A 334 0.00 -25.23 16.72
CA ASP A 334 0.03 -23.78 16.49
C ASP A 334 -0.07 -23.45 15.00
N ILE A 335 -0.37 -22.18 14.72
CA ILE A 335 -0.60 -21.65 13.39
C ILE A 335 0.11 -20.33 13.16
N ALA A 336 0.55 -20.09 11.92
CA ALA A 336 1.16 -18.82 11.53
C ALA A 336 0.77 -18.40 10.11
N ILE A 337 0.47 -17.12 9.91
CA ILE A 337 0.13 -16.56 8.60
C ILE A 337 1.35 -15.88 7.98
N ASN A 338 1.72 -16.31 6.77
CA ASN A 338 2.91 -15.83 6.08
C ASN A 338 2.71 -14.40 5.53
N PRO A 339 3.54 -13.43 5.92
CA PRO A 339 3.43 -12.03 5.49
C PRO A 339 3.82 -11.77 4.04
N THR A 340 4.35 -12.76 3.33
CA THR A 340 4.75 -12.60 1.93
C THR A 340 3.73 -13.12 0.92
N ASN A 341 2.78 -13.95 1.36
CA ASN A 341 1.79 -14.57 0.47
C ASN A 341 0.40 -14.75 1.09
N GLY A 342 0.22 -14.45 2.38
CA GLY A 342 -1.05 -14.52 3.08
C GLY A 342 -1.54 -15.93 3.40
N LYS A 343 -0.75 -16.99 3.16
CA LYS A 343 -1.13 -18.38 3.45
C LYS A 343 -0.98 -18.70 4.94
N LEU A 344 -1.88 -19.54 5.45
CA LEU A 344 -1.84 -20.03 6.83
C LEU A 344 -1.12 -21.38 6.87
N TYR A 345 -0.18 -21.50 7.79
CA TYR A 345 0.58 -22.71 8.06
C TYR A 345 0.30 -23.17 9.48
N GLY A 346 0.48 -24.45 9.76
CA GLY A 346 0.36 -24.98 11.12
C GLY A 346 1.23 -26.21 11.35
N VAL A 347 1.36 -26.57 12.61
CA VAL A 347 1.91 -27.85 13.08
C VAL A 347 0.78 -28.85 13.14
N ASN A 348 0.99 -30.06 12.64
CA ASN A 348 0.00 -31.14 12.74
C ASN A 348 0.64 -32.37 13.38
N ASN A 349 0.08 -32.78 14.52
CA ASN A 349 0.57 -33.91 15.30
C ASN A 349 -0.60 -34.82 15.74
N ALA A 350 -0.29 -35.99 16.32
CA ALA A 350 -1.31 -36.90 16.83
C ALA A 350 -1.43 -36.81 18.35
N ARG A 351 -2.66 -36.63 18.84
CA ARG A 351 -3.01 -36.56 20.26
C ARG A 351 -2.44 -37.74 21.04
N GLU A 352 -1.57 -37.43 22.01
CA GLU A 352 -1.09 -38.34 23.05
C GLU A 352 -0.68 -39.74 22.57
N SER A 353 0.57 -39.91 22.13
CA SER A 353 1.26 -41.16 22.44
C SER A 353 2.76 -40.96 22.54
N GLY A 354 3.19 -40.64 23.77
CA GLY A 354 4.56 -40.66 24.28
C GLY A 354 5.65 -40.76 23.22
N ASP A 355 6.32 -39.64 22.98
CA ASP A 355 7.70 -39.65 22.53
C ASP A 355 7.95 -40.37 21.19
N ASN A 356 6.96 -40.55 20.29
CA ASN A 356 7.13 -41.31 19.03
C ASN A 356 6.27 -40.88 17.84
N THR A 357 5.51 -39.78 17.91
CA THR A 357 4.71 -39.30 16.78
C THR A 357 5.54 -38.39 15.86
N GLU A 358 5.27 -38.46 14.56
CA GLU A 358 5.85 -37.57 13.57
C GLU A 358 5.00 -36.30 13.51
N GLU A 359 5.65 -35.15 13.51
CA GLU A 359 5.01 -33.85 13.34
C GLU A 359 5.15 -33.36 11.91
N PHE A 360 4.12 -32.66 11.43
CA PHE A 360 4.01 -32.26 10.04
C PHE A 360 3.78 -30.76 9.92
N LEU A 361 4.48 -30.14 8.98
CA LEU A 361 4.11 -28.83 8.47
C LEU A 361 2.90 -28.97 7.56
N VAL A 362 1.85 -28.20 7.82
CA VAL A 362 0.65 -28.15 6.97
C VAL A 362 0.38 -26.75 6.45
N GLU A 363 -0.19 -26.66 5.25
CA GLU A 363 -0.83 -25.43 4.73
C GLU A 363 -2.35 -25.57 4.91
N ILE A 364 -2.99 -24.56 5.49
CA ILE A 364 -4.42 -24.53 5.81
C ILE A 364 -5.09 -23.41 5.00
N ASP A 365 -6.17 -23.73 4.28
CA ASP A 365 -6.98 -22.71 3.62
C ASP A 365 -7.83 -21.96 4.66
N LYS A 366 -7.51 -20.68 4.86
CA LYS A 366 -8.16 -19.80 5.86
C LYS A 366 -9.66 -19.60 5.65
N LYS A 367 -10.24 -20.00 4.52
CA LYS A 367 -11.67 -19.81 4.23
C LYS A 367 -12.46 -21.09 4.43
N THR A 368 -11.83 -22.24 4.25
CA THR A 368 -12.51 -23.54 4.16
C THR A 368 -12.03 -24.55 5.20
N GLY A 369 -10.88 -24.32 5.83
CA GLY A 369 -10.23 -25.28 6.74
C GLY A 369 -9.56 -26.45 6.01
N ALA A 370 -9.63 -26.50 4.66
CA ALA A 370 -8.96 -27.55 3.90
C ALA A 370 -7.44 -27.45 4.09
N ALA A 371 -6.81 -28.55 4.54
CA ALA A 371 -5.41 -28.56 4.89
C ALA A 371 -4.62 -29.65 4.15
N THR A 372 -3.36 -29.33 3.83
CA THR A 372 -2.44 -30.19 3.06
C THR A 372 -1.11 -30.33 3.79
N ILE A 373 -0.65 -31.57 3.99
CA ILE A 373 0.69 -31.84 4.52
C ILE A 373 1.75 -31.45 3.48
N LEU A 374 2.66 -30.57 3.89
CA LEU A 374 3.78 -30.12 3.06
C LEU A 374 5.05 -30.95 3.29
N GLY A 375 5.28 -31.35 4.53
CA GLY A 375 6.46 -32.14 4.89
C GLY A 375 6.49 -32.48 6.37
N GLN A 376 7.34 -33.44 6.72
CA GLN A 376 7.60 -33.82 8.10
C GLN A 376 8.61 -32.85 8.72
N LEU A 377 8.38 -32.46 9.97
CA LEU A 377 9.28 -31.61 10.74
C LEU A 377 10.52 -32.39 11.16
N THR A 378 11.64 -32.13 10.47
CA THR A 378 12.90 -32.88 10.68
C THR A 378 14.11 -31.97 10.81
N TYR A 379 15.00 -32.30 11.75
CA TYR A 379 16.15 -31.51 12.09
C TYR A 379 17.24 -31.58 11.01
N THR A 380 17.74 -30.41 10.60
CA THR A 380 18.90 -30.26 9.73
C THR A 380 20.07 -29.68 10.53
N GLY A 381 21.05 -30.53 10.86
CA GLY A 381 22.24 -30.14 11.63
C GLY A 381 23.26 -31.27 11.75
N PRO A 382 24.16 -31.26 12.76
CA PRO A 382 25.17 -32.30 12.96
C PRO A 382 24.56 -33.72 13.05
N ASN A 383 23.35 -33.82 13.61
CA ASN A 383 22.55 -35.05 13.69
C ASN A 383 21.32 -34.93 12.79
N THR A 384 21.55 -34.72 11.49
CA THR A 384 20.47 -34.50 10.51
C THR A 384 19.49 -35.68 10.41
N GLY A 385 18.22 -35.38 10.15
CA GLY A 385 17.14 -36.35 9.97
C GLY A 385 16.49 -36.84 11.26
N LEU A 386 16.77 -36.21 12.41
CA LEU A 386 15.99 -36.46 13.62
C LEU A 386 14.60 -35.85 13.48
N ASN A 387 13.57 -36.55 13.95
CA ASN A 387 12.25 -35.96 14.11
C ASN A 387 12.36 -34.85 15.16
N VAL A 388 11.97 -33.64 14.78
CA VAL A 388 11.71 -32.60 15.77
C VAL A 388 10.35 -32.93 16.37
N LYS A 389 10.27 -32.82 17.69
CA LYS A 389 9.04 -33.06 18.45
C LYS A 389 8.73 -31.83 19.27
N ASP A 390 7.51 -31.77 19.78
CA ASP A 390 7.06 -30.75 20.71
C ASP A 390 7.13 -29.37 20.06
N VAL A 391 6.78 -29.27 18.77
CA VAL A 391 6.77 -27.99 18.08
C VAL A 391 5.49 -27.25 18.44
N GLU A 392 5.58 -26.48 19.52
CA GLU A 392 4.43 -25.77 20.08
C GLU A 392 4.28 -24.34 19.51
N GLY A 393 5.36 -23.69 19.06
CA GLY A 393 5.29 -22.28 18.66
C GLY A 393 5.67 -22.05 17.22
N PHE A 394 4.82 -21.38 16.44
CA PHE A 394 5.01 -20.98 15.05
C PHE A 394 4.83 -19.47 14.85
N GLY A 395 5.85 -18.82 14.28
CA GLY A 395 5.81 -17.38 14.02
C GLY A 395 6.52 -16.99 12.75
N PHE A 396 5.99 -16.00 12.03
CA PHE A 396 6.68 -15.43 10.89
C PHE A 396 7.42 -14.14 11.26
N THR A 397 8.64 -14.00 10.77
CA THR A 397 9.26 -12.67 10.66
C THR A 397 8.53 -11.84 9.59
N ASN A 398 8.63 -10.51 9.65
CA ASN A 398 8.10 -9.60 8.61
C ASN A 398 8.57 -9.90 7.17
N PHE A 399 9.59 -10.73 6.99
CA PHE A 399 10.19 -11.08 5.70
C PHE A 399 9.89 -12.53 5.25
N GLY A 400 8.97 -13.22 5.94
CA GLY A 400 8.48 -14.53 5.49
C GLY A 400 9.33 -15.73 5.91
N LEU A 401 10.34 -15.55 6.76
CA LEU A 401 10.97 -16.68 7.46
C LEU A 401 10.01 -17.22 8.52
N LEU A 402 9.60 -18.49 8.38
CA LEU A 402 8.89 -19.22 9.42
C LEU A 402 9.90 -19.65 10.49
N VAL A 403 9.62 -19.29 11.72
CA VAL A 403 10.38 -19.61 12.89
C VAL A 403 9.53 -20.50 13.78
N ALA A 404 10.16 -21.50 14.38
CA ALA A 404 9.50 -22.42 15.29
C ALA A 404 10.25 -22.53 16.61
N THR A 405 9.52 -22.70 17.71
CA THR A 405 10.06 -23.07 19.03
C THR A 405 9.61 -24.47 19.40
N THR A 406 10.37 -25.10 20.28
CA THR A 406 10.08 -26.46 20.76
C THR A 406 10.03 -26.48 22.27
N GLY A 407 9.14 -27.32 22.81
CA GLY A 407 9.04 -27.61 24.23
C GLY A 407 10.11 -28.58 24.73
N ASN A 408 9.83 -29.25 25.84
CA ASN A 408 10.76 -30.09 26.58
C ASN A 408 10.81 -31.58 26.12
N GLU A 409 9.97 -32.00 25.17
CA GLU A 409 9.91 -33.38 24.66
C GLU A 409 10.83 -33.66 23.46
N GLY A 410 11.14 -34.95 23.25
CA GLY A 410 11.97 -35.41 22.13
C GLY A 410 13.49 -35.44 22.36
N PRO A 411 14.29 -35.67 21.30
CA PRO A 411 15.74 -35.74 21.39
C PRO A 411 16.37 -34.50 22.04
N TRP A 412 17.43 -34.69 22.85
CA TRP A 412 18.12 -33.58 23.54
C TRP A 412 18.68 -32.50 22.59
N ASP A 413 18.98 -32.87 21.35
CA ASP A 413 19.49 -31.95 20.35
C ASP A 413 18.37 -31.14 19.66
N THR A 414 17.11 -31.55 19.85
CA THR A 414 15.95 -30.99 19.14
C THR A 414 14.96 -30.22 20.00
N ARG A 415 14.98 -30.43 21.32
CA ARG A 415 14.06 -29.83 22.28
C ARG A 415 14.61 -28.56 22.90
N GLU A 416 13.74 -27.65 23.33
CA GLU A 416 14.10 -26.35 23.90
C GLU A 416 15.05 -25.61 22.95
N ARG A 417 14.66 -25.51 21.68
CA ARG A 417 15.40 -24.81 20.61
C ARG A 417 14.47 -23.93 19.76
N MET A 418 15.09 -23.00 19.05
CA MET A 418 14.47 -22.25 17.96
C MET A 418 15.00 -22.69 16.61
N TYR A 419 14.10 -22.79 15.63
CA TYR A 419 14.37 -23.26 14.28
C TYR A 419 13.89 -22.29 13.20
N ALA A 420 14.60 -22.27 12.09
CA ALA A 420 14.07 -21.82 10.80
C ALA A 420 13.42 -23.02 10.11
N VAL A 421 12.19 -22.85 9.60
CA VAL A 421 11.44 -23.92 8.92
C VAL A 421 11.41 -23.67 7.42
N ASP A 422 11.83 -24.66 6.64
CA ASP A 422 11.70 -24.67 5.19
C ASP A 422 10.26 -25.04 4.80
N LEU A 423 9.53 -24.09 4.23
CA LEU A 423 8.11 -24.25 3.88
C LEU A 423 7.84 -25.31 2.80
N SER A 424 8.84 -25.71 2.03
CA SER A 424 8.67 -26.67 0.94
C SER A 424 8.92 -28.11 1.37
N THR A 425 9.65 -28.31 2.46
CA THR A 425 10.13 -29.63 2.90
C THR A 425 9.76 -29.98 4.33
N GLY A 426 9.46 -28.99 5.19
CA GLY A 426 9.35 -29.17 6.64
C GLY A 426 10.71 -29.29 7.35
N ASN A 427 11.83 -29.14 6.65
CA ASN A 427 13.15 -29.21 7.27
C ASN A 427 13.37 -28.04 8.23
N MET A 428 13.85 -28.35 9.43
CA MET A 428 14.08 -27.39 10.52
C MET A 428 15.58 -27.20 10.72
N SER A 429 16.08 -26.02 10.40
CA SER A 429 17.48 -25.65 10.62
C SER A 429 17.61 -24.94 11.96
N LEU A 430 18.51 -25.41 12.82
CA LEU A 430 18.73 -24.78 14.13
C LEU A 430 19.16 -23.33 13.92
N ILE A 431 18.38 -22.40 14.48
CA ILE A 431 18.77 -21.02 14.62
C ILE A 431 19.72 -20.93 15.82
N ASN A 432 19.22 -21.31 17.01
CA ASN A 432 20.04 -21.40 18.21
C ASN A 432 19.34 -22.18 19.34
N GLY A 433 20.10 -22.54 20.37
CA GLY A 433 19.55 -23.01 21.64
C GLY A 433 19.22 -21.87 22.59
N PHE A 434 18.40 -22.16 23.59
CA PHE A 434 18.01 -21.17 24.58
C PHE A 434 18.98 -21.17 25.77
N ASP A 435 19.41 -19.97 26.19
CA ASP A 435 20.15 -19.77 27.45
C ASP A 435 19.24 -19.81 28.71
N SER A 436 17.94 -19.58 28.55
CA SER A 436 16.94 -19.58 29.62
C SER A 436 15.54 -19.95 29.12
N GLY A 437 14.66 -20.41 30.02
CA GLY A 437 13.33 -20.92 29.66
C GLY A 437 13.34 -22.43 29.36
N THR A 438 12.19 -23.05 29.55
CA THR A 438 11.86 -24.46 29.28
C THR A 438 10.42 -24.46 28.76
N ASP A 439 10.01 -25.44 27.96
CA ASP A 439 8.62 -25.56 27.45
C ASP A 439 8.07 -24.29 26.80
N PHE A 440 8.47 -24.01 25.56
CA PHE A 440 7.97 -22.83 24.87
C PHE A 440 6.64 -23.16 24.20
N GLU A 441 5.56 -22.48 24.59
CA GLU A 441 4.18 -22.71 24.10
C GLU A 441 3.84 -21.93 22.83
N SER A 442 4.56 -20.84 22.55
CA SER A 442 4.24 -20.00 21.40
C SER A 442 5.46 -19.32 20.83
N CYS A 443 5.37 -18.74 19.62
CA CYS A 443 6.43 -17.88 19.13
C CYS A 443 5.88 -16.91 18.08
N ASP A 444 6.13 -15.61 18.24
CA ASP A 444 5.88 -14.66 17.18
C ASP A 444 7.00 -13.62 17.01
N CYS A 445 7.31 -13.32 15.76
CA CYS A 445 8.39 -12.43 15.33
C CYS A 445 7.86 -11.26 14.47
N LEU A 446 6.54 -11.09 14.33
CA LEU A 446 5.92 -10.04 13.50
C LEU A 446 5.89 -8.66 14.18
N ILE A 447 7.06 -8.18 14.58
CA ILE A 447 7.23 -6.95 15.38
C ILE A 447 7.62 -5.71 14.57
N GLY A 448 7.78 -5.85 13.26
CA GLY A 448 8.18 -4.75 12.38
C GLY A 448 7.14 -3.64 12.27
N ALA A 449 7.58 -2.44 11.89
CA ALA A 449 6.70 -1.29 11.68
C ALA A 449 5.69 -1.54 10.55
N ILE A 450 4.45 -1.07 10.74
CA ILE A 450 3.40 -1.20 9.72
C ILE A 450 3.69 -0.30 8.51
N ASN A 451 3.37 -0.84 7.33
CA ASN A 451 3.24 -0.07 6.11
C ASN A 451 1.81 0.46 5.98
N VAL A 452 1.66 1.65 5.42
CA VAL A 452 0.37 2.32 5.21
C VAL A 452 0.24 2.66 3.73
N LEU A 453 -0.85 2.20 3.13
CA LEU A 453 -1.23 2.52 1.75
C LEU A 453 -2.52 3.31 1.78
N SER A 454 -2.58 4.41 1.01
CA SER A 454 -3.79 5.24 0.95
C SER A 454 -3.90 6.04 -0.34
N GLY A 455 -5.14 6.41 -0.64
CA GLY A 455 -5.49 7.24 -1.77
C GLY A 455 -6.98 7.56 -1.79
N THR A 456 -7.44 8.08 -2.93
CA THR A 456 -8.78 8.63 -3.13
C THR A 456 -9.34 8.18 -4.45
N VAL A 457 -10.62 7.78 -4.48
CA VAL A 457 -11.36 7.66 -5.75
C VAL A 457 -12.19 8.93 -5.95
N PHE A 458 -12.06 9.58 -7.10
CA PHE A 458 -12.63 10.91 -7.36
C PHE A 458 -13.29 11.02 -8.74
N GLU A 459 -14.19 11.98 -8.88
CA GLU A 459 -14.81 12.34 -10.16
C GLU A 459 -13.85 13.18 -10.99
N ASP A 460 -13.23 12.57 -11.97
CA ASP A 460 -12.25 13.23 -12.82
C ASP A 460 -12.95 14.03 -13.94
N ILE A 461 -13.23 15.30 -13.64
CA ILE A 461 -14.07 16.16 -14.49
C ILE A 461 -13.35 16.54 -15.80
N ASP A 462 -12.05 16.82 -15.74
CA ASP A 462 -11.26 17.26 -16.88
C ASP A 462 -10.45 16.12 -17.54
N ARG A 463 -10.45 14.94 -16.92
CA ARG A 463 -9.88 13.68 -17.44
C ARG A 463 -8.37 13.72 -17.56
N ASP A 464 -7.71 14.43 -16.66
CA ASP A 464 -6.26 14.49 -16.61
C ASP A 464 -5.65 13.42 -15.68
N GLY A 465 -6.49 12.67 -14.94
CA GLY A 465 -6.07 11.63 -14.00
C GLY A 465 -5.49 12.15 -12.69
N VAL A 466 -5.58 13.46 -12.42
CA VAL A 466 -4.97 14.10 -11.24
C VAL A 466 -6.05 14.66 -10.32
N ASN A 467 -6.02 14.23 -9.06
CA ASN A 467 -6.88 14.82 -8.03
C ASN A 467 -6.33 16.20 -7.59
N ASN A 468 -6.87 17.27 -8.16
CA ASN A 468 -6.56 18.66 -7.85
C ASN A 468 -7.68 19.38 -7.05
N GLY A 469 -8.68 18.64 -6.57
CA GLY A 469 -9.77 19.13 -5.73
C GLY A 469 -11.16 18.69 -6.19
N GLU A 470 -11.22 17.65 -7.02
CA GLU A 470 -12.43 17.08 -7.60
C GLU A 470 -13.37 16.45 -6.56
N PRO A 471 -14.67 16.31 -6.89
CA PRO A 471 -15.62 15.64 -6.01
C PRO A 471 -15.21 14.18 -5.72
N PRO A 472 -15.32 13.71 -4.47
CA PRO A 472 -14.99 12.33 -4.13
C PRO A 472 -16.08 11.34 -4.53
N LEU A 473 -15.68 10.09 -4.80
CA LEU A 473 -16.58 8.97 -5.09
C LEU A 473 -16.61 7.97 -3.94
N GLN A 474 -17.77 7.89 -3.28
CA GLN A 474 -18.02 6.99 -2.15
C GLN A 474 -18.44 5.59 -2.61
N GLY A 475 -18.07 4.57 -1.83
CA GLY A 475 -18.59 3.21 -1.98
C GLY A 475 -18.00 2.47 -3.18
N VAL A 476 -16.94 3.00 -3.78
CA VAL A 476 -16.16 2.31 -4.81
C VAL A 476 -15.24 1.31 -4.11
N LYS A 477 -15.22 0.08 -4.59
CA LYS A 477 -14.37 -0.97 -4.04
C LYS A 477 -12.99 -0.89 -4.66
N VAL A 478 -11.98 -0.78 -3.81
CA VAL A 478 -10.56 -0.89 -4.18
C VAL A 478 -10.07 -2.26 -3.71
N ARG A 479 -9.43 -3.03 -4.58
CA ARG A 479 -8.86 -4.34 -4.30
C ARG A 479 -7.34 -4.23 -4.18
N MET A 480 -6.77 -5.02 -3.28
CA MET A 480 -5.34 -5.15 -3.06
C MET A 480 -4.89 -6.54 -3.47
N TYR A 481 -3.79 -6.60 -4.22
CA TYR A 481 -3.13 -7.82 -4.63
C TYR A 481 -1.64 -7.77 -4.28
N ILE A 482 -1.06 -8.92 -3.97
CA ILE A 482 0.39 -9.10 -3.95
C ILE A 482 0.83 -9.27 -5.40
N ASP A 483 1.65 -8.33 -5.88
CA ASP A 483 2.26 -8.36 -7.20
C ASP A 483 3.45 -9.34 -7.18
N GLN A 484 3.21 -10.56 -7.69
CA GLN A 484 4.20 -11.64 -7.61
C GLN A 484 5.33 -11.49 -8.63
N ASN A 485 5.02 -10.93 -9.80
CA ASN A 485 5.96 -10.83 -10.91
C ASN A 485 6.70 -9.46 -10.92
N GLY A 486 6.22 -8.51 -10.13
CA GLY A 486 6.79 -7.18 -9.95
C GLY A 486 6.58 -6.26 -11.15
N ASP A 487 5.55 -6.49 -11.96
CA ASP A 487 5.28 -5.75 -13.20
C ASP A 487 4.29 -4.59 -13.05
N GLY A 488 3.70 -4.41 -11.87
CA GLY A 488 2.76 -3.33 -11.56
C GLY A 488 1.37 -3.51 -12.19
N MET A 489 1.04 -4.69 -12.70
CA MET A 489 -0.27 -5.01 -13.28
C MET A 489 -1.02 -6.04 -12.45
N VAL A 490 -2.34 -6.11 -12.58
CA VAL A 490 -3.15 -7.20 -11.98
C VAL A 490 -3.25 -8.37 -12.96
N ASP A 491 -2.54 -9.44 -12.64
CA ASP A 491 -2.42 -10.64 -13.45
C ASP A 491 -2.96 -11.89 -12.75
N ALA A 492 -3.11 -12.98 -13.52
CA ALA A 492 -3.58 -14.27 -12.99
C ALA A 492 -2.62 -14.91 -11.97
N GLY A 493 -1.36 -14.46 -11.92
CA GLY A 493 -0.37 -14.89 -10.93
C GLY A 493 -0.47 -14.17 -9.59
N ASP A 494 -1.17 -13.04 -9.52
CA ASP A 494 -1.20 -12.22 -8.32
C ASP A 494 -2.20 -12.75 -7.29
N ILE A 495 -1.86 -12.52 -6.02
CA ILE A 495 -2.67 -13.01 -4.90
C ILE A 495 -3.58 -11.88 -4.44
N ALA A 496 -4.89 -12.04 -4.64
CA ALA A 496 -5.89 -11.18 -4.03
C ALA A 496 -5.88 -11.35 -2.50
N VAL A 497 -5.59 -10.27 -1.76
CA VAL A 497 -5.44 -10.32 -0.30
C VAL A 497 -6.56 -9.61 0.44
N ASP A 498 -6.97 -8.41 -0.01
CA ASP A 498 -7.99 -7.62 0.67
C ASP A 498 -8.75 -6.69 -0.28
N SER A 499 -9.85 -6.10 0.20
CA SER A 499 -10.55 -5.02 -0.49
C SER A 499 -11.26 -4.09 0.49
N VAL A 500 -11.33 -2.80 0.17
CA VAL A 500 -12.03 -1.79 0.97
C VAL A 500 -12.99 -1.00 0.10
N LEU A 501 -14.04 -0.46 0.72
CA LEU A 501 -14.91 0.53 0.08
C LEU A 501 -14.42 1.94 0.43
N THR A 502 -14.41 2.83 -0.54
CA THR A 502 -14.11 4.25 -0.29
C THR A 502 -15.13 4.87 0.66
N LYS A 503 -14.64 5.74 1.54
CA LYS A 503 -15.45 6.51 2.48
C LYS A 503 -16.24 7.61 1.76
N ALA A 504 -17.05 8.35 2.51
CA ALA A 504 -17.84 9.48 1.98
C ALA A 504 -16.98 10.59 1.36
N ASP A 505 -15.72 10.72 1.81
CA ASP A 505 -14.73 11.64 1.26
C ASP A 505 -13.88 11.00 0.14
N GLY A 506 -14.27 9.82 -0.38
CA GLY A 506 -13.58 9.13 -1.46
C GLY A 506 -12.32 8.40 -1.03
N THR A 507 -11.87 8.57 0.22
CA THR A 507 -10.61 8.01 0.69
C THR A 507 -10.71 6.53 0.99
N PHE A 508 -9.59 5.84 0.82
CA PHE A 508 -9.36 4.48 1.30
C PHE A 508 -7.98 4.37 1.96
N SER A 509 -7.81 3.37 2.83
CA SER A 509 -6.51 3.10 3.44
C SER A 509 -6.40 1.64 3.89
N TRP A 510 -5.17 1.13 3.83
CA TRP A 510 -4.74 -0.13 4.42
C TRP A 510 -3.61 0.09 5.42
N SER A 511 -3.45 -0.87 6.32
CA SER A 511 -2.27 -0.99 7.16
C SER A 511 -1.85 -2.46 7.14
N THR A 512 -0.60 -2.73 6.80
CA THR A 512 -0.08 -4.09 6.66
C THR A 512 1.30 -4.23 7.30
N ALA A 513 1.60 -5.39 7.89
CA ALA A 513 2.93 -5.73 8.39
C ALA A 513 3.82 -6.40 7.32
N SER A 514 3.32 -6.50 6.09
CA SER A 514 3.96 -7.20 4.97
C SER A 514 4.89 -6.28 4.17
N ASN A 515 6.07 -6.79 3.81
CA ASN A 515 7.08 -6.09 3.00
C ASN A 515 7.18 -6.72 1.60
N VAL A 516 6.14 -6.53 0.79
CA VAL A 516 6.01 -7.08 -0.57
C VAL A 516 5.62 -6.01 -1.57
N LYS A 517 5.72 -6.32 -2.86
CA LYS A 517 5.12 -5.48 -3.91
C LYS A 517 3.60 -5.67 -3.92
N ILE A 518 2.89 -4.57 -4.04
CA ILE A 518 1.43 -4.50 -4.02
C ILE A 518 0.96 -3.83 -5.31
N VAL A 519 -0.11 -4.36 -5.88
CA VAL A 519 -0.89 -3.68 -6.92
C VAL A 519 -2.32 -3.52 -6.44
N MET A 520 -2.91 -2.37 -6.72
CA MET A 520 -4.25 -1.97 -6.33
C MET A 520 -5.09 -1.74 -7.56
N ASN A 521 -6.36 -2.11 -7.50
CA ASN A 521 -7.28 -1.91 -8.62
C ASN A 521 -8.69 -1.55 -8.16
N ILE A 522 -9.31 -0.60 -8.84
CA ILE A 522 -10.72 -0.26 -8.61
C ILE A 522 -11.67 -1.22 -9.30
N ASP A 523 -12.70 -1.66 -8.57
CA ASP A 523 -13.81 -2.44 -9.11
C ASP A 523 -14.76 -1.54 -9.91
N GLY A 524 -14.55 -1.46 -11.23
CA GLY A 524 -15.41 -0.66 -12.13
C GLY A 524 -16.91 -0.99 -12.01
N GLY A 525 -17.28 -2.20 -11.56
CA GLY A 525 -18.66 -2.59 -11.29
C GLY A 525 -19.30 -1.93 -10.07
N THR A 526 -18.49 -1.27 -9.23
CA THR A 526 -18.94 -0.53 -8.03
C THR A 526 -18.86 0.98 -8.19
N LEU A 527 -18.40 1.47 -9.35
CA LEU A 527 -18.50 2.88 -9.69
C LEU A 527 -19.98 3.32 -9.75
N PRO A 528 -20.29 4.61 -9.48
CA PRO A 528 -21.64 5.11 -9.64
C PRO A 528 -22.16 4.87 -11.08
N PRO A 529 -23.47 4.64 -11.26
CA PRO A 529 -24.02 4.37 -12.58
C PRO A 529 -23.64 5.43 -13.61
N GLY A 530 -23.05 5.00 -14.73
CA GLY A 530 -22.62 5.87 -15.81
C GLY A 530 -21.19 6.39 -15.70
N TYR A 531 -20.44 6.06 -14.64
CA TYR A 531 -19.01 6.36 -14.55
C TYR A 531 -18.17 5.26 -15.24
N THR A 532 -16.98 5.64 -15.70
CA THR A 532 -15.90 4.76 -16.12
C THR A 532 -14.57 5.31 -15.60
N SER A 533 -13.57 4.46 -15.36
CA SER A 533 -12.22 4.89 -14.99
C SER A 533 -11.61 5.80 -16.07
N THR A 534 -10.83 6.80 -15.66
CA THR A 534 -10.07 7.67 -16.56
C THR A 534 -8.93 6.91 -17.24
N ASP A 535 -8.26 6.06 -16.49
CA ASP A 535 -7.09 5.26 -16.88
C ASP A 535 -7.39 3.75 -16.77
N ASP A 536 -6.35 2.93 -16.60
CA ASP A 536 -6.47 1.49 -16.40
C ASP A 536 -7.03 1.11 -15.00
N GLY A 537 -7.16 2.09 -14.09
CA GLY A 537 -7.65 1.90 -12.73
C GLY A 537 -6.71 1.05 -11.90
N ILE A 538 -5.40 1.12 -12.15
CA ILE A 538 -4.35 0.37 -11.46
C ILE A 538 -3.34 1.33 -10.83
N GLU A 539 -2.94 1.03 -9.59
CA GLU A 539 -1.87 1.73 -8.87
C GLU A 539 -0.95 0.70 -8.23
N ASP A 540 0.37 0.91 -8.21
CA ASP A 540 1.34 -0.03 -7.64
C ASP A 540 2.19 0.60 -6.53
N SER A 541 2.66 -0.25 -5.60
CA SER A 541 3.48 0.16 -4.48
C SER A 541 4.51 -0.90 -4.09
N ASP A 542 5.76 -0.48 -3.94
CA ASP A 542 6.86 -1.37 -3.54
C ASP A 542 7.16 -1.23 -2.03
N LEU A 543 6.52 -2.08 -1.22
CA LEU A 543 6.80 -2.15 0.22
C LEU A 543 8.04 -3.01 0.54
N SER A 544 8.66 -3.65 -0.45
CA SER A 544 9.83 -4.52 -0.26
C SER A 544 11.15 -3.75 -0.19
N CYS A 545 11.15 -2.46 -0.56
CA CYS A 545 12.33 -1.60 -0.52
C CYS A 545 12.95 -1.43 0.87
N CYS A 546 12.14 -1.64 1.89
CA CYS A 546 12.31 -1.04 3.19
C CYS A 546 11.90 -2.07 4.27
N PHE A 547 12.52 -2.04 5.44
CA PHE A 547 12.31 -3.05 6.49
C PHE A 547 10.96 -2.91 7.26
N GLY A 548 9.99 -2.20 6.68
CA GLY A 548 8.72 -1.76 7.29
C GLY A 548 8.62 -0.24 7.42
N GLY A 549 7.46 0.26 7.88
CA GLY A 549 7.25 1.68 8.16
C GLY A 549 7.00 2.59 6.94
N VAL A 550 6.82 2.01 5.75
CA VAL A 550 6.57 2.76 4.52
C VAL A 550 5.18 3.40 4.58
N THR A 551 5.09 4.69 4.31
CA THR A 551 3.81 5.39 4.13
C THR A 551 3.72 5.84 2.70
N ASP A 552 2.85 5.19 1.94
CA ASP A 552 2.60 5.46 0.55
C ASP A 552 1.18 6.02 0.37
N THR A 553 1.12 7.21 -0.22
CA THR A 553 -0.07 8.08 -0.27
C THR A 553 -0.22 8.63 -1.67
N GLY A 554 -1.45 8.88 -2.10
CA GLY A 554 -1.72 9.40 -3.44
C GLY A 554 -1.91 8.30 -4.48
N ASN A 555 -2.29 7.10 -4.03
CA ASN A 555 -2.78 6.01 -4.88
C ASN A 555 -4.21 6.35 -5.34
N ASP A 556 -4.34 7.38 -6.17
CA ASP A 556 -5.62 8.01 -6.50
C ASP A 556 -6.19 7.45 -7.80
N PHE A 557 -7.51 7.24 -7.85
CA PHE A 557 -8.19 6.73 -9.04
C PHE A 557 -9.22 7.72 -9.57
N GLY A 558 -9.02 8.20 -10.78
CA GLY A 558 -9.97 9.05 -11.49
C GLY A 558 -11.08 8.23 -12.16
N ALA A 559 -12.33 8.67 -12.04
CA ALA A 559 -13.43 8.15 -12.85
C ALA A 559 -14.32 9.29 -13.33
N PHE A 560 -14.81 9.21 -14.56
CA PHE A 560 -15.62 10.25 -15.17
C PHE A 560 -16.92 9.69 -15.73
N THR A 561 -17.93 10.55 -15.86
CA THR A 561 -19.12 10.22 -16.65
C THR A 561 -18.84 10.52 -18.12
N PRO A 562 -18.90 9.53 -19.03
CA PRO A 562 -18.81 9.82 -20.45
C PRO A 562 -20.02 10.68 -20.82
N VAL A 563 -19.74 11.89 -21.31
CA VAL A 563 -20.76 12.72 -21.95
C VAL A 563 -21.15 11.99 -23.23
N PHE A 564 -22.25 11.23 -23.18
CA PHE A 564 -22.83 10.69 -24.40
C PHE A 564 -23.49 11.85 -25.15
N PRO A 565 -23.11 12.10 -26.42
CA PRO A 565 -23.79 13.11 -27.23
C PRO A 565 -25.27 12.74 -27.35
N VAL A 566 -26.13 13.77 -27.46
CA VAL A 566 -27.60 13.70 -27.55
C VAL A 566 -28.12 12.37 -28.07
N GLU A 567 -28.93 11.68 -27.27
CA GLU A 567 -29.59 10.44 -27.69
C GLU A 567 -30.81 10.79 -28.56
N TRP A 568 -30.74 10.46 -29.85
CA TRP A 568 -31.78 10.80 -30.83
C TRP A 568 -32.96 9.83 -30.76
N ILE A 569 -34.15 10.35 -30.48
CA ILE A 569 -35.39 9.57 -30.63
C ILE A 569 -35.75 9.45 -32.12
N SER A 570 -35.65 10.55 -32.86
CA SER A 570 -35.97 10.57 -34.28
C SER A 570 -35.35 11.76 -35.01
N PHE A 571 -35.12 11.60 -36.31
CA PHE A 571 -34.81 12.68 -37.23
C PHE A 571 -35.46 12.34 -38.57
N THR A 572 -36.28 13.24 -39.10
CA THR A 572 -37.06 13.01 -40.32
C THR A 572 -37.20 14.29 -41.14
N ALA A 573 -37.37 14.14 -42.45
CA ALA A 573 -37.71 15.23 -43.36
C ALA A 573 -38.91 14.83 -44.21
N THR A 574 -39.89 15.72 -44.32
CA THR A 574 -41.12 15.51 -45.11
C THR A 574 -41.41 16.70 -46.01
N TYR A 575 -42.02 16.44 -47.16
CA TYR A 575 -42.38 17.50 -48.10
C TYR A 575 -43.82 17.94 -47.82
N GLU A 576 -44.00 19.20 -47.43
CA GLU A 576 -45.31 19.76 -47.08
C GLU A 576 -45.59 21.01 -47.92
N GLY A 577 -46.56 20.89 -48.83
CA GLY A 577 -46.95 21.96 -49.76
C GLY A 577 -45.84 22.31 -50.76
N ARG A 578 -44.94 23.24 -50.38
CA ARG A 578 -43.76 23.68 -51.14
C ARG A 578 -42.48 23.76 -50.29
N HIS A 579 -42.51 23.23 -49.08
CA HIS A 579 -41.43 23.39 -48.11
C HIS A 579 -40.98 22.01 -47.61
N ALA A 580 -39.74 21.93 -47.13
CA ALA A 580 -39.26 20.77 -46.41
C ALA A 580 -39.47 21.01 -44.91
N ARG A 581 -40.32 20.20 -44.27
CA ARG A 581 -40.42 20.16 -42.82
C ARG A 581 -39.43 19.14 -42.30
N VAL A 582 -38.49 19.60 -41.48
CA VAL A 582 -37.51 18.75 -40.81
C VAL A 582 -37.84 18.71 -39.33
N SER A 583 -38.01 17.51 -38.78
CA SER A 583 -38.43 17.30 -37.40
C SER A 583 -37.50 16.31 -36.71
N TRP A 584 -37.12 16.60 -35.48
CA TRP A 584 -36.33 15.71 -34.65
C TRP A 584 -36.79 15.73 -33.20
N ALA A 585 -36.45 14.67 -32.48
CA ALA A 585 -36.64 14.59 -31.05
C ALA A 585 -35.41 14.00 -30.37
N THR A 586 -35.07 14.54 -29.22
CA THR A 586 -33.99 14.12 -28.33
C THR A 586 -34.61 13.39 -27.13
N ALA A 587 -33.95 12.34 -26.64
CA ALA A 587 -34.35 11.68 -25.39
C ALA A 587 -33.83 12.46 -24.18
N SER A 588 -32.62 12.98 -24.30
CA SER A 588 -31.97 13.88 -23.36
C SER A 588 -30.99 14.80 -24.10
N GLU A 589 -30.66 15.93 -23.48
CA GLU A 589 -29.65 16.88 -23.92
C GLU A 589 -28.75 17.20 -22.72
N LEU A 590 -27.46 17.37 -22.96
CA LEU A 590 -26.49 17.70 -21.92
C LEU A 590 -25.55 18.76 -22.47
N ASN A 591 -25.51 19.92 -21.82
CA ASN A 591 -24.70 21.08 -22.22
C ASN A 591 -24.91 21.53 -23.68
N SER A 592 -26.05 21.22 -24.30
CA SER A 592 -26.32 21.56 -25.69
C SER A 592 -26.71 23.03 -25.83
N ASP A 593 -25.92 23.82 -26.58
CA ASP A 593 -26.26 25.21 -26.87
C ASP A 593 -27.31 25.28 -28.00
N TYR A 594 -27.02 24.66 -29.15
CA TYR A 594 -27.94 24.69 -30.29
C TYR A 594 -27.76 23.55 -31.28
N PHE A 595 -28.80 23.38 -32.11
CA PHE A 595 -28.76 22.56 -33.31
C PHE A 595 -28.62 23.44 -34.55
N GLN A 596 -27.60 23.17 -35.37
CA GLN A 596 -27.49 23.72 -36.72
C GLN A 596 -28.01 22.70 -37.72
N LEU A 597 -29.12 23.03 -38.39
CA LEU A 597 -29.64 22.25 -39.49
C LEU A 597 -28.85 22.57 -40.76
N GLU A 598 -28.36 21.52 -41.42
CA GLU A 598 -27.63 21.62 -42.67
C GLU A 598 -28.32 20.83 -43.77
N ARG A 599 -28.21 21.32 -45.00
CA ARG A 599 -28.81 20.73 -46.20
C ARG A 599 -27.75 20.48 -47.28
N SER A 600 -27.88 19.38 -47.99
CA SER A 600 -27.07 19.04 -49.16
C SER A 600 -27.94 18.67 -50.37
N LEU A 601 -27.44 18.97 -51.57
CA LEU A 601 -28.02 18.53 -52.85
C LEU A 601 -27.41 17.24 -53.37
N ASN A 602 -26.24 16.83 -52.83
CA ASN A 602 -25.48 15.68 -53.32
C ASN A 602 -25.14 14.65 -52.24
N GLY A 603 -25.49 14.91 -50.97
CA GLY A 603 -25.21 14.03 -49.84
C GLY A 603 -23.78 14.15 -49.28
N TYR A 604 -22.96 15.07 -49.81
CA TYR A 604 -21.56 15.24 -49.40
C TYR A 604 -21.27 16.68 -48.94
N ASN A 605 -21.71 17.68 -49.71
CA ASN A 605 -21.49 19.09 -49.41
C ASN A 605 -22.71 19.65 -48.70
N PHE A 606 -22.59 19.92 -47.41
CA PHE A 606 -23.66 20.44 -46.56
C PHE A 606 -23.49 21.93 -46.30
N TYR A 607 -24.60 22.66 -46.33
CA TYR A 607 -24.65 24.09 -46.06
C TYR A 607 -25.67 24.38 -44.95
N PRO A 608 -25.39 25.31 -44.03
CA PRO A 608 -26.32 25.67 -42.97
C PRO A 608 -27.60 26.28 -43.55
N VAL A 609 -28.75 25.83 -43.04
CA VAL A 609 -30.07 26.35 -43.42
C VAL A 609 -30.85 26.92 -42.23
N GLY A 610 -30.53 26.51 -41.00
CA GLY A 610 -31.16 27.05 -39.80
C GLY A 610 -30.39 26.75 -38.52
N ARG A 611 -30.60 27.57 -37.49
CA ARG A 611 -30.10 27.38 -36.11
C ARG A 611 -31.30 27.37 -35.16
N ILE A 612 -31.36 26.37 -34.29
CA ILE A 612 -32.45 26.17 -33.33
C ILE A 612 -31.83 26.01 -31.96
N GLN A 613 -32.24 26.84 -31.00
CA GLN A 613 -31.73 26.78 -29.62
C GLN A 613 -32.13 25.46 -28.97
N ALA A 614 -31.19 24.79 -28.31
CA ALA A 614 -31.43 23.59 -27.53
C ALA A 614 -31.90 23.96 -26.10
N GLN A 615 -32.23 22.97 -25.27
CA GLN A 615 -32.65 23.19 -23.88
C GLN A 615 -31.47 23.29 -22.89
N GLY A 616 -30.21 23.18 -23.35
CA GLY A 616 -29.05 23.11 -22.47
C GLY A 616 -28.88 21.69 -21.93
N THR A 617 -29.32 21.48 -20.69
CA THR A 617 -29.26 20.18 -20.01
C THR A 617 -30.67 19.77 -19.58
N THR A 618 -31.18 18.69 -20.18
CA THR A 618 -32.49 18.10 -19.87
C THR A 618 -32.46 16.59 -20.02
N SER A 619 -33.07 15.88 -19.08
CA SER A 619 -33.34 14.44 -19.18
C SER A 619 -34.74 14.11 -19.72
N ALA A 620 -35.53 15.15 -20.02
CA ALA A 620 -36.86 15.00 -20.60
C ALA A 620 -36.81 15.04 -22.14
N PRO A 621 -37.59 14.19 -22.84
CA PRO A 621 -37.66 14.22 -24.29
C PRO A 621 -38.10 15.59 -24.82
N THR A 622 -37.35 16.12 -25.78
CA THR A 622 -37.67 17.41 -26.40
C THR A 622 -37.85 17.24 -27.91
N ALA A 623 -38.90 17.85 -28.45
CA ALA A 623 -39.23 17.80 -29.87
C ALA A 623 -39.02 19.16 -30.53
N TYR A 624 -38.45 19.14 -31.72
CA TYR A 624 -38.10 20.32 -32.49
C TYR A 624 -38.58 20.19 -33.94
N GLU A 625 -38.78 21.34 -34.57
CA GLU A 625 -39.08 21.40 -35.99
C GLU A 625 -38.45 22.63 -36.64
N TYR A 626 -38.12 22.48 -37.92
CA TYR A 626 -37.68 23.55 -38.79
C TYR A 626 -38.32 23.42 -40.16
N LEU A 627 -38.82 24.54 -40.68
CA LEU A 627 -39.44 24.62 -41.99
C LEU A 627 -38.50 25.31 -42.99
N ASP A 628 -37.87 24.51 -43.83
CA ASP A 628 -37.02 24.99 -44.91
C ASP A 628 -37.88 25.42 -46.11
N ARG A 629 -38.04 26.74 -46.25
CA ARG A 629 -38.92 27.34 -47.23
C ARG A 629 -38.35 27.36 -48.65
N GLU A 630 -37.03 27.25 -48.77
CA GLU A 630 -36.32 27.35 -50.05
C GLU A 630 -36.19 26.01 -50.77
N ALA A 631 -36.52 24.89 -50.12
CA ALA A 631 -36.40 23.54 -50.66
C ALA A 631 -36.94 23.37 -52.10
N HIS A 632 -38.11 23.94 -52.41
CA HIS A 632 -38.73 23.83 -53.74
C HIS A 632 -38.02 24.59 -54.87
N ARG A 633 -37.13 25.54 -54.56
CA ARG A 633 -36.44 26.38 -55.55
C ARG A 633 -35.08 25.83 -55.96
N LEU A 634 -34.64 24.73 -55.35
CA LEU A 634 -33.30 24.18 -55.55
C LEU A 634 -33.17 23.30 -56.81
N GLY A 635 -34.28 23.04 -57.51
CA GLY A 635 -34.28 22.25 -58.75
C GLY A 635 -33.84 20.79 -58.61
N SER A 636 -33.65 20.29 -57.38
CA SER A 636 -33.21 18.91 -57.11
C SER A 636 -34.40 17.98 -56.86
N LYS A 637 -34.29 16.72 -57.29
CA LYS A 637 -35.25 15.65 -56.95
C LYS A 637 -35.03 15.13 -55.51
N LEU A 638 -33.81 15.24 -55.00
CA LEU A 638 -33.41 14.74 -53.68
C LEU A 638 -32.70 15.83 -52.89
N LEU A 639 -33.08 15.97 -51.62
CA LEU A 639 -32.37 16.78 -50.64
C LEU A 639 -31.93 15.88 -49.50
N TYR A 640 -30.78 16.19 -48.90
CA TYR A 640 -30.27 15.52 -47.71
C TYR A 640 -30.20 16.53 -46.58
N TYR A 641 -30.60 16.13 -45.38
CA TYR A 641 -30.49 16.96 -44.19
C TYR A 641 -29.70 16.25 -43.11
N ARG A 642 -28.95 17.00 -42.32
CA ARG A 642 -28.31 16.54 -41.08
C ARG A 642 -28.33 17.65 -40.03
N LEU A 643 -28.27 17.28 -38.77
CA LEU A 643 -28.09 18.21 -37.66
C LEU A 643 -26.62 18.19 -37.23
N LYS A 644 -26.12 19.36 -36.88
CA LYS A 644 -24.89 19.54 -36.11
C LYS A 644 -25.31 20.08 -34.73
N GLN A 645 -25.25 19.25 -33.70
CA GLN A 645 -25.37 19.69 -32.32
C GLN A 645 -24.08 20.42 -31.94
N VAL A 646 -24.20 21.55 -31.25
CA VAL A 646 -23.07 22.30 -30.70
C VAL A 646 -23.32 22.51 -29.22
N ASP A 647 -22.32 22.17 -28.40
CA ASP A 647 -22.38 22.28 -26.95
C ASP A 647 -21.88 23.66 -26.47
N LEU A 648 -22.13 23.97 -25.20
CA LEU A 648 -21.75 25.23 -24.55
C LEU A 648 -20.23 25.45 -24.53
N ASP A 649 -19.44 24.38 -24.61
CA ASP A 649 -17.98 24.41 -24.73
C ASP A 649 -17.48 24.56 -26.18
N GLY A 650 -18.39 24.56 -27.16
CA GLY A 650 -18.10 24.67 -28.59
C GLY A 650 -17.80 23.34 -29.30
N SER A 651 -17.79 22.21 -28.60
CA SER A 651 -17.71 20.88 -29.21
C SER A 651 -18.96 20.58 -30.03
N SER A 652 -18.88 19.64 -30.97
CA SER A 652 -20.00 19.35 -31.86
C SER A 652 -20.07 17.93 -32.37
N VAL A 653 -21.30 17.41 -32.52
CA VAL A 653 -21.59 16.07 -33.05
C VAL A 653 -22.65 16.16 -34.14
N TYR A 654 -22.54 15.30 -35.17
CA TYR A 654 -23.51 15.23 -36.26
C TYR A 654 -24.50 14.09 -36.07
N SER A 655 -25.75 14.33 -36.45
CA SER A 655 -26.76 13.26 -36.60
C SER A 655 -26.49 12.40 -37.84
N PRO A 656 -27.12 11.21 -37.95
CA PRO A 656 -27.34 10.58 -39.24
C PRO A 656 -28.03 11.54 -40.22
N GLN A 657 -27.82 11.34 -41.52
CA GLN A 657 -28.50 12.12 -42.55
C GLN A 657 -29.86 11.51 -42.92
N VAL A 658 -30.82 12.36 -43.28
CA VAL A 658 -32.13 11.95 -43.79
C VAL A 658 -32.35 12.46 -45.20
N GLU A 659 -32.98 11.64 -46.02
CA GLU A 659 -33.29 11.94 -47.41
C GLU A 659 -34.72 12.45 -47.56
N LEU A 660 -34.89 13.50 -48.36
CA LEU A 660 -36.18 14.03 -48.75
C LEU A 660 -36.32 14.01 -50.27
N GLN A 661 -37.32 13.30 -50.76
CA GLN A 661 -37.68 13.29 -52.18
C GLN A 661 -38.72 14.37 -52.49
N LEU A 662 -38.41 15.24 -53.46
CA LEU A 662 -39.31 16.30 -53.91
C LEU A 662 -40.15 15.83 -55.10
N PRO A 663 -41.44 16.22 -55.21
CA PRO A 663 -42.25 15.90 -56.38
C PRO A 663 -41.72 16.62 -57.62
N LEU A 664 -41.62 15.87 -58.72
CA LEU A 664 -41.22 16.41 -60.02
C LEU A 664 -42.27 17.42 -60.52
N GLN A 665 -41.89 18.68 -60.73
CA GLN A 665 -42.79 19.64 -61.39
C GLN A 665 -43.00 19.26 -62.87
N ALA A 666 -44.24 19.34 -63.34
CA ALA A 666 -44.64 18.88 -64.66
C ALA A 666 -44.17 19.83 -65.78
N PHE A 667 -43.57 19.24 -66.82
CA PHE A 667 -43.16 19.86 -68.07
C PHE A 667 -44.40 20.22 -68.92
N ARG A 668 -44.70 21.50 -69.16
CA ARG A 668 -45.88 21.97 -69.93
C ARG A 668 -45.47 22.91 -71.07
N VAL A 669 -45.90 22.60 -72.29
CA VAL A 669 -45.66 23.39 -73.50
C VAL A 669 -47.01 23.67 -74.18
N GLU A 670 -47.17 24.86 -74.75
CA GLU A 670 -48.38 25.26 -75.48
C GLU A 670 -48.01 25.66 -76.91
N VAL A 671 -48.83 25.24 -77.88
CA VAL A 671 -48.66 25.52 -79.31
C VAL A 671 -49.96 26.13 -79.83
N PHE A 672 -49.93 27.39 -80.26
CA PHE A 672 -51.15 28.09 -80.70
C PHE A 672 -50.89 29.20 -81.74
N PRO A 673 -51.83 29.48 -82.66
CA PRO A 673 -53.02 28.67 -82.93
C PRO A 673 -52.62 27.32 -83.54
N ASN A 674 -53.47 26.32 -83.35
CA ASN A 674 -53.33 25.01 -83.95
C ASN A 674 -54.75 24.48 -84.22
N PRO A 675 -55.22 24.43 -85.49
CA PRO A 675 -54.45 24.58 -86.74
C PRO A 675 -53.82 25.96 -86.99
N ALA A 676 -52.72 26.00 -87.73
CA ALA A 676 -51.98 27.22 -88.11
C ALA A 676 -51.93 27.40 -89.64
N GLN A 677 -52.03 28.63 -90.14
CA GLN A 677 -52.01 28.93 -91.58
C GLN A 677 -50.72 29.63 -92.02
N GLN A 678 -50.38 30.75 -91.36
CA GLN A 678 -49.18 31.55 -91.71
C GLN A 678 -48.11 31.52 -90.62
N GLY A 679 -48.51 31.45 -89.34
CA GLY A 679 -47.59 31.43 -88.22
C GLY A 679 -48.20 30.79 -86.98
N LEU A 680 -47.35 30.38 -86.04
CA LEU A 680 -47.72 29.85 -84.73
C LEU A 680 -46.80 30.39 -83.64
N TRP A 681 -47.24 30.27 -82.39
CA TRP A 681 -46.50 30.56 -81.18
C TRP A 681 -46.25 29.29 -80.39
N LEU A 682 -45.02 29.13 -79.94
CA LEU A 682 -44.58 28.12 -79.00
C LEU A 682 -44.36 28.80 -77.67
N ARG A 683 -45.16 28.48 -76.66
CA ARG A 683 -45.00 29.00 -75.30
C ARG A 683 -44.49 27.91 -74.39
N PHE A 684 -43.41 28.22 -73.67
CA PHE A 684 -42.87 27.36 -72.64
C PHE A 684 -42.81 28.13 -71.33
N ASN A 685 -43.45 27.56 -70.31
CA ASN A 685 -43.46 28.11 -68.97
C ASN A 685 -42.91 27.09 -67.99
N HIS A 686 -41.71 27.38 -67.51
CA HIS A 686 -40.99 26.64 -66.48
C HIS A 686 -40.48 27.65 -65.44
N PRO A 687 -40.60 27.36 -64.12
CA PRO A 687 -40.24 28.32 -63.07
C PRO A 687 -38.79 28.79 -63.14
N ASP A 688 -37.90 27.91 -63.60
CA ASP A 688 -36.47 28.21 -63.76
C ASP A 688 -36.12 28.55 -65.21
N PRO A 689 -35.18 29.49 -65.45
CA PRO A 689 -34.64 29.76 -66.78
C PRO A 689 -33.98 28.51 -67.35
N GLN A 690 -34.61 27.93 -68.38
CA GLN A 690 -34.17 26.70 -69.03
C GLN A 690 -34.30 26.84 -70.55
N SER A 691 -33.36 26.24 -71.27
CA SER A 691 -33.40 26.14 -72.73
C SER A 691 -34.03 24.82 -73.16
N VAL A 692 -35.12 24.87 -73.92
CA VAL A 692 -35.78 23.70 -74.52
C VAL A 692 -35.44 23.62 -75.99
N ALA A 693 -34.88 22.50 -76.43
CA ALA A 693 -34.68 22.25 -77.86
C ALA A 693 -36.02 21.89 -78.51
N VAL A 694 -36.41 22.61 -79.56
CA VAL A 694 -37.64 22.38 -80.32
C VAL A 694 -37.30 21.90 -81.71
N GLN A 695 -38.00 20.88 -82.20
CA GLN A 695 -37.84 20.34 -83.55
C GLN A 695 -39.20 20.19 -84.23
N LEU A 696 -39.31 20.63 -85.49
CA LEU A 696 -40.45 20.34 -86.35
C LEU A 696 -40.16 19.12 -87.22
N LEU A 697 -41.05 18.14 -87.20
CA LEU A 697 -40.92 16.87 -87.91
C LEU A 697 -42.12 16.67 -88.85
N ASP A 698 -41.88 16.11 -90.05
CA ASP A 698 -42.97 15.60 -90.89
C ASP A 698 -43.50 14.23 -90.37
N LEU A 699 -44.56 13.70 -90.99
CA LEU A 699 -45.15 12.40 -90.63
C LEU A 699 -44.19 11.21 -90.77
N ARG A 700 -43.07 11.36 -91.49
CA ARG A 700 -42.03 10.34 -91.64
C ARG A 700 -40.90 10.52 -90.63
N GLY A 701 -41.02 11.48 -89.70
CA GLY A 701 -40.02 11.81 -88.68
C GLY A 701 -38.83 12.61 -89.20
N ARG A 702 -38.86 13.09 -90.44
CA ARG A 702 -37.78 13.90 -91.01
C ARG A 702 -37.80 15.29 -90.40
N LEU A 703 -36.63 15.74 -89.94
CA LEU A 703 -36.44 17.07 -89.35
C LEU A 703 -36.58 18.16 -90.42
N LEU A 704 -37.54 19.06 -90.22
CA LEU A 704 -37.80 20.21 -91.09
C LEU A 704 -37.24 21.51 -90.51
N ARG A 705 -37.28 21.67 -89.18
CA ARG A 705 -36.77 22.86 -88.47
C ARG A 705 -36.30 22.50 -87.07
N ARG A 706 -35.32 23.23 -86.54
CA ARG A 706 -34.90 23.18 -85.13
C ARG A 706 -34.69 24.59 -84.60
N ASP A 707 -35.10 24.84 -83.37
CA ASP A 707 -34.81 26.06 -82.60
C ASP A 707 -34.62 25.74 -81.10
N VAL A 708 -34.30 26.77 -80.32
CA VAL A 708 -34.23 26.71 -78.86
C VAL A 708 -35.19 27.76 -78.27
N LEU A 709 -36.04 27.34 -77.36
CA LEU A 709 -36.98 28.20 -76.63
C LEU A 709 -36.50 28.37 -75.18
N GLN A 710 -36.36 29.61 -74.72
CA GLN A 710 -35.99 29.92 -73.33
C GLN A 710 -37.24 30.05 -72.44
N SER A 711 -37.13 29.64 -71.18
CA SER A 711 -38.18 29.84 -70.18
C SER A 711 -37.94 31.05 -69.27
N PRO A 712 -39.00 31.74 -68.80
CA PRO A 712 -40.32 31.77 -69.43
C PRO A 712 -40.21 32.49 -70.78
N GLY A 713 -40.86 31.98 -71.81
CA GLY A 713 -40.73 32.60 -73.13
C GLY A 713 -41.66 32.06 -74.19
N GLU A 714 -41.73 32.84 -75.26
CA GLU A 714 -42.49 32.54 -76.46
C GLU A 714 -41.59 32.64 -77.68
N LEU A 715 -41.79 31.73 -78.63
CA LEU A 715 -41.12 31.75 -79.92
C LEU A 715 -42.17 31.69 -81.03
N GLN A 716 -42.14 32.67 -81.92
CA GLN A 716 -42.98 32.70 -83.10
C GLN A 716 -42.30 31.96 -84.26
N TRP A 717 -43.03 31.09 -84.91
CA TRP A 717 -42.61 30.44 -86.14
C TRP A 717 -43.50 30.83 -87.30
N ASP A 718 -42.89 31.29 -88.39
CA ASP A 718 -43.51 31.33 -89.71
C ASP A 718 -43.56 29.90 -90.26
N VAL A 719 -44.76 29.49 -90.67
CA VAL A 719 -45.07 28.18 -91.25
C VAL A 719 -45.72 28.29 -92.62
N SER A 720 -45.80 29.49 -93.19
CA SER A 720 -46.47 29.78 -94.47
C SER A 720 -45.89 29.03 -95.68
N SER A 721 -44.64 28.58 -95.58
CA SER A 721 -43.96 27.80 -96.62
C SER A 721 -44.18 26.29 -96.51
N LEU A 722 -44.83 25.82 -95.44
CA LEU A 722 -45.11 24.40 -95.24
C LEU A 722 -46.42 24.01 -95.95
N PRO A 723 -46.45 22.89 -96.69
CA PRO A 723 -47.71 22.37 -97.24
C PRO A 723 -48.73 22.05 -96.15
N SER A 724 -50.02 22.24 -96.43
CA SER A 724 -51.12 21.83 -95.56
C SER A 724 -51.00 20.35 -95.19
N GLY A 725 -51.13 20.02 -93.90
CA GLY A 725 -50.88 18.68 -93.40
C GLY A 725 -50.62 18.62 -91.90
N ILE A 726 -50.36 17.41 -91.40
CA ILE A 726 -50.04 17.16 -89.99
C ILE A 726 -48.52 17.07 -89.82
N TYR A 727 -48.01 17.75 -88.80
CA TYR A 727 -46.62 17.75 -88.38
C TYR A 727 -46.53 17.45 -86.87
N TYR A 728 -45.33 17.14 -86.39
CA TYR A 728 -45.07 16.96 -84.97
C TYR A 728 -43.97 17.90 -84.49
N LEU A 729 -44.23 18.58 -83.38
CA LEU A 729 -43.25 19.36 -82.64
C LEU A 729 -42.67 18.50 -81.53
N ARG A 730 -41.36 18.29 -81.54
CA ARG A 730 -40.64 17.58 -80.49
C ARG A 730 -39.92 18.58 -79.60
N PHE A 731 -40.23 18.59 -78.31
CA PHE A 731 -39.56 19.40 -77.30
C PHE A 731 -38.65 18.53 -76.45
N THR A 732 -37.39 18.91 -76.29
CA THR A 732 -36.42 18.17 -75.48
C THR A 732 -35.81 19.07 -74.39
N LEU A 733 -35.97 18.67 -73.13
CA LEU A 733 -35.39 19.33 -71.95
C LEU A 733 -34.66 18.31 -71.10
N GLN A 734 -33.35 18.47 -70.92
CA GLN A 734 -32.52 17.62 -70.05
C GLN A 734 -32.76 16.11 -70.28
N GLY A 735 -32.88 15.69 -71.55
CA GLY A 735 -33.12 14.29 -71.95
C GLY A 735 -34.58 13.85 -71.97
N ARG A 736 -35.53 14.62 -71.41
CA ARG A 736 -36.97 14.36 -71.51
C ARG A 736 -37.51 14.87 -72.84
N VAL A 737 -38.43 14.13 -73.46
CA VAL A 737 -39.02 14.46 -74.75
C VAL A 737 -40.53 14.54 -74.64
N SER A 738 -41.14 15.61 -75.18
CA SER A 738 -42.59 15.69 -75.43
C SER A 738 -42.88 15.94 -76.90
N TYR A 739 -44.05 15.51 -77.37
CA TYR A 739 -44.51 15.71 -78.73
C TYR A 739 -45.86 16.43 -78.74
N GLU A 740 -45.96 17.50 -79.52
CA GLU A 740 -47.23 18.18 -79.81
C GLU A 740 -47.58 18.02 -81.29
N LYS A 741 -48.83 17.62 -81.56
CA LYS A 741 -49.34 17.54 -82.92
C LYS A 741 -49.59 18.96 -83.43
N LEU A 742 -49.10 19.29 -84.61
CA LEU A 742 -49.37 20.56 -85.30
C LEU A 742 -50.14 20.29 -86.61
N VAL A 743 -51.19 21.04 -86.87
CA VAL A 743 -51.96 21.00 -88.12
C VAL A 743 -51.70 22.30 -88.88
N ILE A 744 -51.26 22.19 -90.14
CA ILE A 744 -51.14 23.32 -91.07
C ILE A 744 -52.30 23.27 -92.07
N GLU A 745 -53.02 24.39 -92.24
CA GLU A 745 -54.15 24.54 -93.17
C GLU A 745 -53.79 25.38 -94.40
#